data_AF-A0AAV0LS62-F1
#
_entry.id   AF-A0AAV0LS62-F1
#
_cell.length_a   1.000
_cell.length_b   1.000
_cell.length_c   1.000
_cell.angle_alpha   90.00
_cell.angle_beta   90.00
_cell.angle_gamma   90.00
#
_symmetry.space_group_name_H-M   'P 1'
#
loop_
_entity.id
_entity.type
_entity.pdbx_description
1 polymer ?
#
loop_
_entity_poly.entity_id
_entity_poly.type
_entity_poly.pdbx_seq_one_letter_code
_entity_poly.pdbx_strand_id
1 'polypeptide(L)'
;MSRAQSKLLWILIPLFALNSITVFLYFSFRHHTSPLPFSDPRNRHFLTDHAPPSNATTPDGYLKPWPVLPSHLPWTRKPKDRSCEAYFGNGFTRRVDVLPPSPDRSSAGGWFRCFFSRTLLSSVCEGGGIRMVPDRIAVSRGGETLQEVVGRDEEEEMPTFQDGAFQILGSLESEKRKLVDEEFLGEYLPQGEIERHTIRQLVSSIEVVDATEFQCDQWIEEPTLLVTRFEYANLFHTVTDWYSSYAASKVTELPYRPHLVFVDGHCRTPLEETWSALFSSIRYAKNFTGSVCYRHAVLVPLGYETALFKGLTEDIFCYGADGKELWMNPDDHKTARLSEFGEMIRAAFHFPVNKPGTEKPASGLNVLFVRREDYLAHPRHDGKVQSRLSNEQVVFDAVQKWASSEHNNNSECKLKVVNGLFAHMPMREQLRAIQEASIIIGAHGAGLTHILSATPRTVILEIVSAEFRRPHFQLIAQWKGLEYHAIYLDDLYANPVVVISRLGRINRTESDPQQYSRRRRRKAQMGFEKEIIRPGNGPKPSRGQKVTVHCTGFGKNGDMSEKFWSTKDPGQQPFSFNIGKGSVIKGWDEGVMGMQVGEVARLRCSPDYAYGAAGFGAWGILPNSPLIFEIEVLSVE
;
A
#
# COMPACT_ATOMS: atom_id res chain seq x y z
N MET A 1 68.34 16.82 -1.19
CA MET A 1 67.24 16.21 -0.40
C MET A 1 67.63 16.21 1.07
N SER A 2 66.75 16.67 1.96
CA SER A 2 67.04 16.68 3.40
C SER A 2 67.13 15.25 3.96
N ARG A 3 67.89 15.04 5.03
CA ARG A 3 68.03 13.72 5.71
C ARG A 3 66.68 13.08 6.07
N ALA A 4 65.60 13.87 6.20
CA ALA A 4 64.26 13.37 6.45
C ALA A 4 63.59 12.78 5.19
N GLN A 5 63.80 13.38 4.02
CA GLN A 5 63.24 12.89 2.75
C GLN A 5 63.90 11.59 2.29
N SER A 6 65.19 11.40 2.59
CA SER A 6 65.91 10.14 2.30
C SER A 6 65.37 8.97 3.14
N LYS A 7 65.01 9.20 4.41
CA LYS A 7 64.42 8.17 5.28
C LYS A 7 63.02 7.76 4.85
N LEU A 8 62.20 8.70 4.37
CA LEU A 8 60.86 8.40 3.88
C LEU A 8 60.92 7.57 2.58
N LEU A 9 61.86 7.88 1.68
CA LEU A 9 62.05 7.12 0.44
C LEU A 9 62.52 5.68 0.72
N TRP A 10 63.37 5.49 1.72
CA TRP A 10 63.83 4.16 2.17
C TRP A 10 62.74 3.27 2.77
N ILE A 11 61.63 3.85 3.22
CA ILE A 11 60.47 3.11 3.76
C ILE A 11 59.43 2.84 2.65
N LEU A 12 59.21 3.81 1.77
CA LEU A 12 58.19 3.71 0.71
C LEU A 12 58.55 2.72 -0.40
N ILE A 13 59.83 2.62 -0.77
CA ILE A 13 60.30 1.69 -1.81
C ILE A 13 60.03 0.22 -1.45
N PRO A 14 60.41 -0.29 -0.25
CA PRO A 14 60.13 -1.67 0.11
C PRO A 14 58.63 -1.95 0.31
N LEU A 15 57.85 -0.96 0.78
CA LEU A 15 56.38 -1.09 0.88
C LEU A 15 55.71 -1.21 -0.50
N PHE A 16 56.18 -0.44 -1.48
CA PHE A 16 55.70 -0.55 -2.85
C PHE A 16 56.06 -1.89 -3.48
N ALA A 17 57.31 -2.36 -3.28
CA ALA A 17 57.75 -3.66 -3.76
C ALA A 17 56.95 -4.82 -3.14
N LEU A 18 56.66 -4.75 -1.83
CA LEU A 18 55.84 -5.75 -1.15
C LEU A 18 54.40 -5.77 -1.71
N ASN A 19 53.81 -4.59 -1.95
CA ASN A 19 52.47 -4.48 -2.54
C ASN A 19 52.44 -5.05 -3.96
N SER A 20 53.43 -4.75 -4.80
CA SER A 20 53.53 -5.29 -6.17
C SER A 20 53.68 -6.82 -6.19
N ILE A 21 54.47 -7.40 -5.28
CA ILE A 21 54.60 -8.87 -5.16
C ILE A 21 53.29 -9.50 -4.71
N THR A 22 52.56 -8.87 -3.79
CA THR A 22 51.26 -9.36 -3.30
C THR A 22 50.21 -9.34 -4.40
N VAL A 23 50.18 -8.28 -5.22
CA VAL A 23 49.30 -8.17 -6.40
C VAL A 23 49.67 -9.20 -7.47
N PHE A 24 50.97 -9.41 -7.74
CA PHE A 24 51.42 -10.40 -8.71
C PHE A 24 51.00 -11.82 -8.30
N LEU A 25 51.22 -12.20 -7.03
CA LEU A 25 50.78 -13.51 -6.52
C LEU A 25 49.26 -13.67 -6.56
N TYR A 26 48.49 -12.61 -6.27
CA TYR A 26 47.03 -12.64 -6.38
C TYR A 26 46.53 -12.97 -7.79
N PHE A 27 47.17 -12.43 -8.83
CA PHE A 27 46.78 -12.70 -10.22
C PHE A 27 47.34 -14.03 -10.75
N SER A 28 48.50 -14.48 -10.29
CA SER A 28 49.08 -15.77 -10.71
C SER A 28 48.31 -16.99 -10.20
N PHE A 29 47.63 -16.90 -9.05
CA PHE A 29 46.87 -18.03 -8.47
C PHE A 29 45.40 -18.12 -8.95
N ARG A 30 44.91 -17.23 -9.82
CA ARG A 30 43.53 -17.26 -10.33
C ARG A 30 43.35 -17.93 -11.70
N HIS A 31 44.42 -18.31 -12.39
CA HIS A 31 44.36 -18.93 -13.71
C HIS A 31 44.73 -20.41 -13.67
N HIS A 32 43.89 -21.26 -13.08
CA HIS A 32 43.85 -22.68 -13.44
C HIS A 32 42.52 -23.34 -13.01
N THR A 33 41.54 -23.37 -13.92
CA THR A 33 40.59 -24.49 -14.04
C THR A 33 40.03 -24.51 -15.46
N SER A 34 40.31 -25.59 -16.20
CA SER A 34 39.89 -25.86 -17.58
C SER A 34 38.40 -26.29 -17.67
N PRO A 35 37.76 -26.24 -18.86
CA PRO A 35 36.34 -26.56 -19.04
C PRO A 35 36.11 -27.94 -19.67
N LEU A 36 35.04 -28.66 -19.26
CA LEU A 36 34.45 -29.84 -19.93
C LEU A 36 32.95 -29.98 -19.52
N PRO A 37 32.07 -30.71 -20.24
CA PRO A 37 31.26 -30.19 -21.34
C PRO A 37 29.72 -30.32 -21.11
N PHE A 38 28.95 -29.78 -22.06
CA PHE A 38 27.49 -29.79 -22.20
C PHE A 38 26.78 -31.15 -22.01
N SER A 39 25.59 -31.13 -21.39
CA SER A 39 24.50 -32.09 -21.63
C SER A 39 23.10 -31.47 -21.47
N ASP A 40 22.19 -31.96 -22.31
CA ASP A 40 20.81 -31.54 -22.70
C ASP A 40 19.76 -31.44 -21.56
N PRO A 41 18.71 -30.58 -21.63
CA PRO A 41 17.76 -30.36 -20.56
C PRO A 41 16.45 -31.12 -20.77
N ARG A 42 16.20 -32.17 -19.99
CA ARG A 42 14.86 -32.76 -19.86
C ARG A 42 14.60 -33.25 -18.42
N ASN A 43 13.52 -32.73 -17.85
CA ASN A 43 12.81 -33.22 -16.65
C ASN A 43 13.57 -33.26 -15.32
N ARG A 44 13.18 -32.41 -14.36
CA ARG A 44 12.40 -32.86 -13.18
C ARG A 44 11.86 -31.71 -12.33
N HIS A 45 10.65 -31.97 -11.84
CA HIS A 45 9.80 -31.16 -10.98
C HIS A 45 10.32 -31.02 -9.53
N PHE A 46 10.02 -29.86 -8.92
CA PHE A 46 9.54 -29.61 -7.55
C PHE A 46 10.21 -30.33 -6.35
N LEU A 47 10.88 -29.57 -5.46
CA LEU A 47 10.42 -29.19 -4.10
C LEU A 47 11.58 -28.70 -3.20
N THR A 48 11.38 -27.50 -2.65
CA THR A 48 11.72 -26.99 -1.29
C THR A 48 13.14 -27.07 -0.70
N ASP A 49 13.38 -26.07 0.16
CA ASP A 49 14.53 -25.82 1.02
C ASP A 49 15.78 -25.29 0.32
N HIS A 50 16.00 -23.97 0.43
CA HIS A 50 17.24 -23.42 0.96
C HIS A 50 17.05 -21.94 1.33
N ALA A 51 17.34 -21.62 2.60
CA ALA A 51 17.62 -20.26 3.04
C ALA A 51 18.70 -19.65 2.13
N PRO A 52 18.63 -18.35 1.76
CA PRO A 52 19.68 -17.77 0.96
C PRO A 52 20.98 -17.74 1.79
N PRO A 53 22.12 -18.19 1.21
CA PRO A 53 23.40 -18.04 1.87
C PRO A 53 23.69 -16.54 2.03
N SER A 54 24.11 -16.16 3.22
CA SER A 54 24.37 -14.78 3.67
C SER A 54 25.56 -14.09 2.98
N ASN A 55 25.97 -14.51 1.78
CA ASN A 55 27.06 -13.92 1.01
C ASN A 55 26.86 -14.17 -0.50
N ALA A 56 25.72 -13.76 -1.06
CA ALA A 56 25.61 -13.58 -2.50
C ALA A 56 26.24 -12.22 -2.86
N THR A 57 27.47 -12.24 -3.36
CA THR A 57 28.04 -11.10 -4.11
C THR A 57 27.11 -10.81 -5.28
N THR A 58 26.50 -9.61 -5.27
CA THR A 58 25.63 -9.13 -6.34
C THR A 58 26.41 -9.07 -7.66
N PRO A 59 25.78 -9.32 -8.83
CA PRO A 59 26.44 -9.17 -10.12
C PRO A 59 26.96 -7.75 -10.37
N ASP A 60 26.39 -6.74 -9.71
CA ASP A 60 26.85 -5.36 -9.73
C ASP A 60 26.64 -4.72 -8.34
N GLY A 61 27.63 -3.96 -7.86
CA GLY A 61 27.61 -3.34 -6.52
C GLY A 61 26.58 -2.23 -6.31
N TYR A 62 25.66 -2.01 -7.26
CA TYR A 62 24.76 -0.84 -7.31
C TYR A 62 23.29 -1.15 -7.00
N LEU A 63 22.83 -2.40 -7.16
CA LEU A 63 21.44 -2.78 -6.90
C LEU A 63 21.23 -3.26 -5.47
N LYS A 64 20.16 -2.78 -4.84
CA LYS A 64 19.79 -3.20 -3.49
C LYS A 64 18.96 -4.50 -3.54
N PRO A 65 19.24 -5.49 -2.68
CA PRO A 65 18.41 -6.69 -2.58
C PRO A 65 17.06 -6.39 -1.92
N TRP A 66 16.04 -7.19 -2.26
CA TRP A 66 14.79 -7.22 -1.48
C TRP A 66 15.05 -7.79 -0.09
N PRO A 67 14.55 -7.17 1.00
CA PRO A 67 14.64 -7.74 2.33
C PRO A 67 13.78 -8.99 2.43
N VAL A 68 14.22 -9.96 3.24
CA VAL A 68 13.35 -11.06 3.71
C VAL A 68 12.43 -10.49 4.77
N LEU A 69 11.12 -10.68 4.61
CA LEU A 69 10.10 -10.10 5.50
C LEU A 69 9.38 -11.21 6.29
N PRO A 70 9.04 -11.00 7.57
CA PRO A 70 8.30 -11.97 8.38
C PRO A 70 6.93 -12.31 7.83
N SER A 71 6.18 -11.30 7.36
CA SER A 71 4.84 -11.49 6.82
C SER A 71 4.86 -11.94 5.36
N HIS A 72 6.02 -12.35 4.83
CA HIS A 72 6.16 -12.67 3.41
C HIS A 72 5.24 -13.81 3.01
N LEU A 73 4.41 -13.51 2.00
CA LEU A 73 3.55 -14.45 1.31
C LEU A 73 3.89 -14.38 -0.18
N PRO A 74 4.04 -15.51 -0.89
CA PRO A 74 4.12 -15.49 -2.34
C PRO A 74 2.90 -14.77 -2.93
N TRP A 75 3.12 -13.95 -3.96
CA TRP A 75 2.03 -13.29 -4.67
C TRP A 75 1.27 -14.34 -5.49
N THR A 76 -0.05 -14.42 -5.29
CA THR A 76 -0.88 -15.42 -5.98
C THR A 76 -0.90 -15.10 -7.46
N ARG A 77 -0.63 -16.09 -8.33
CA ARG A 77 -0.57 -15.83 -9.79
C ARG A 77 -1.92 -15.51 -10.42
N LYS A 78 -3.01 -16.05 -9.86
CA LYS A 78 -4.38 -15.90 -10.37
C LYS A 78 -5.37 -15.72 -9.22
N PRO A 79 -5.33 -14.58 -8.50
CA PRO A 79 -6.34 -14.29 -7.48
C PRO A 79 -7.74 -14.21 -8.08
N LYS A 80 -8.74 -14.47 -7.24
CA LYS A 80 -10.14 -14.24 -7.57
C LYS A 80 -10.41 -12.74 -7.73
N ASP A 81 -11.23 -12.36 -8.70
CA ASP A 81 -11.64 -10.97 -8.89
C ASP A 81 -12.25 -10.38 -7.61
N ARG A 82 -11.87 -9.13 -7.28
CA ARG A 82 -12.27 -8.40 -6.06
C ARG A 82 -11.89 -9.08 -4.73
N SER A 83 -11.01 -10.08 -4.73
CA SER A 83 -10.36 -10.58 -3.51
C SER A 83 -9.35 -9.57 -2.96
N CYS A 84 -8.95 -9.72 -1.70
CA CYS A 84 -7.91 -8.86 -1.13
C CYS A 84 -6.56 -9.00 -1.82
N GLU A 85 -6.25 -10.17 -2.37
CA GLU A 85 -5.05 -10.37 -3.19
C GLU A 85 -5.19 -9.69 -4.56
N ALA A 86 -6.40 -9.54 -5.10
CA ALA A 86 -6.61 -8.76 -6.33
C ALA A 86 -6.51 -7.23 -6.11
N TYR A 87 -6.87 -6.73 -4.93
CA TYR A 87 -6.73 -5.30 -4.59
C TYR A 87 -5.31 -4.92 -4.17
N PHE A 88 -4.71 -5.72 -3.28
CA PHE A 88 -3.44 -5.37 -2.65
C PHE A 88 -2.25 -6.19 -3.16
N GLY A 89 -2.49 -7.36 -3.75
CA GLY A 89 -1.44 -8.22 -4.31
C GLY A 89 -1.44 -8.18 -5.83
N ASN A 90 -1.33 -9.38 -6.44
CA ASN A 90 -1.22 -9.52 -7.89
C ASN A 90 -2.57 -9.51 -8.63
N GLY A 91 -3.32 -8.41 -8.55
CA GLY A 91 -4.54 -8.24 -9.33
C GLY A 91 -4.33 -8.13 -10.85
N PHE A 92 -3.09 -7.85 -11.27
CA PHE A 92 -2.69 -7.60 -12.66
C PHE A 92 -2.48 -8.92 -13.43
N THR A 93 -3.56 -9.69 -13.58
CA THR A 93 -3.50 -11.07 -14.11
C THR A 93 -3.68 -11.15 -15.62
N ARG A 94 -4.28 -10.14 -16.25
CA ARG A 94 -4.54 -10.14 -17.69
C ARG A 94 -3.34 -9.56 -18.42
N ARG A 95 -2.44 -10.44 -18.87
CA ARG A 95 -1.30 -10.06 -19.73
C ARG A 95 -1.76 -9.83 -21.17
N VAL A 96 -1.26 -8.75 -21.77
CA VAL A 96 -1.36 -8.44 -23.20
C VAL A 96 0.04 -8.08 -23.72
N ASP A 97 0.50 -8.82 -24.73
CA ASP A 97 1.78 -8.53 -25.41
C ASP A 97 1.47 -7.72 -26.67
N VAL A 98 1.78 -6.42 -26.63
CA VAL A 98 1.54 -5.49 -27.75
C VAL A 98 2.61 -5.65 -28.81
N LEU A 99 3.86 -5.74 -28.37
CA LEU A 99 5.01 -6.05 -29.20
C LEU A 99 5.75 -7.23 -28.55
N PRO A 100 5.59 -8.47 -29.06
CA PRO A 100 6.25 -9.63 -28.47
C PRO A 100 7.78 -9.58 -28.70
N PRO A 101 8.58 -10.18 -27.81
CA PRO A 101 10.02 -10.28 -28.02
C PRO A 101 10.34 -11.10 -29.27
N SER A 102 11.37 -10.69 -30.00
CA SER A 102 11.82 -11.40 -31.20
C SER A 102 12.18 -12.86 -30.86
N PRO A 103 11.71 -13.85 -31.65
CA PRO A 103 12.09 -15.24 -31.46
C PRO A 103 13.58 -15.49 -31.76
N ASP A 104 14.21 -14.61 -32.52
CA ASP A 104 15.64 -14.68 -32.82
C ASP A 104 16.46 -13.99 -31.73
N ARG A 105 17.14 -14.80 -30.91
CA ARG A 105 18.04 -14.36 -29.84
C ARG A 105 19.21 -13.51 -30.34
N SER A 106 19.50 -13.51 -31.64
CA SER A 106 20.56 -12.68 -32.24
C SER A 106 20.08 -11.28 -32.63
N SER A 107 18.77 -11.05 -32.76
CA SER A 107 18.20 -9.72 -33.00
C SER A 107 17.82 -9.06 -31.67
N ALA A 108 18.51 -7.97 -31.32
CA ALA A 108 18.19 -7.17 -30.14
C ALA A 108 16.93 -6.32 -30.37
N GLY A 109 15.80 -6.95 -30.67
CA GLY A 109 14.52 -6.27 -30.89
C GLY A 109 13.87 -5.79 -29.59
N GLY A 110 13.10 -4.71 -29.67
CA GLY A 110 12.29 -4.24 -28.55
C GLY A 110 11.06 -5.13 -28.30
N TRP A 111 10.50 -5.02 -27.10
CA TRP A 111 9.27 -5.71 -26.71
C TRP A 111 8.48 -4.88 -25.71
N PHE A 112 7.15 -5.00 -25.73
CA PHE A 112 6.25 -4.26 -24.85
C PHE A 112 5.02 -5.08 -24.49
N ARG A 113 4.66 -5.09 -23.21
CA ARG A 113 3.48 -5.77 -22.68
C ARG A 113 2.88 -5.02 -21.49
N CYS A 114 1.60 -5.26 -21.25
CA CYS A 114 0.90 -4.76 -20.07
C CYS A 114 0.24 -5.90 -19.30
N PHE A 115 0.17 -5.75 -17.98
CA PHE A 115 -0.58 -6.59 -17.08
C PHE A 115 -1.74 -5.78 -16.53
N PHE A 116 -2.97 -6.11 -16.91
CA PHE A 116 -4.16 -5.39 -16.52
C PHE A 116 -4.85 -6.04 -15.33
N SER A 117 -5.26 -5.20 -14.37
CA SER A 117 -6.10 -5.57 -13.24
C SER A 117 -7.54 -5.15 -13.50
N ARG A 118 -8.45 -6.12 -13.63
CA ARG A 118 -9.90 -5.83 -13.69
C ARG A 118 -10.44 -5.26 -12.39
N THR A 119 -9.80 -5.59 -11.27
CA THR A 119 -10.21 -5.13 -9.94
C THR A 119 -9.84 -3.66 -9.75
N LEU A 120 -8.63 -3.26 -10.15
CA LEU A 120 -8.18 -1.88 -10.05
C LEU A 120 -8.48 -1.04 -11.31
N LEU A 121 -8.92 -1.66 -12.42
CA LEU A 121 -9.06 -0.98 -13.72
C LEU A 121 -7.80 -0.19 -14.08
N SER A 122 -6.65 -0.83 -13.95
CA SER A 122 -5.33 -0.23 -14.13
C SER A 122 -4.34 -1.26 -14.65
N SER A 123 -3.24 -0.80 -15.26
CA SER A 123 -2.20 -1.66 -15.81
C SER A 123 -0.80 -1.30 -15.32
N VAL A 124 -0.01 -2.32 -15.02
CA VAL A 124 1.45 -2.22 -14.99
C VAL A 124 1.95 -2.60 -16.38
N CYS A 125 2.65 -1.69 -17.06
CA CYS A 125 3.24 -1.97 -18.37
C CYS A 125 4.76 -2.06 -18.28
N GLU A 126 5.38 -2.83 -19.15
CA GLU A 126 6.82 -2.94 -19.22
C GLU A 126 7.30 -3.25 -20.64
N GLY A 127 8.55 -2.92 -20.90
CA GLY A 127 9.19 -3.29 -22.14
C GLY A 127 10.71 -3.18 -22.10
N GLY A 128 11.33 -3.72 -23.13
CA GLY A 128 12.77 -3.65 -23.35
C GLY A 128 13.08 -3.05 -24.71
N GLY A 129 14.24 -2.40 -24.81
CA GLY A 129 14.57 -1.61 -26.00
C GLY A 129 13.69 -0.37 -26.12
N ILE A 130 13.32 0.24 -24.98
CA ILE A 130 12.56 1.49 -24.93
C ILE A 130 13.55 2.65 -24.85
N ARG A 131 13.42 3.63 -25.74
CA ARG A 131 14.14 4.91 -25.74
C ARG A 131 13.22 6.01 -25.22
N MET A 132 13.66 6.73 -24.19
CA MET A 132 13.08 7.99 -23.75
C MET A 132 13.84 9.14 -24.41
N VAL A 133 13.11 10.12 -24.95
CA VAL A 133 13.64 11.35 -25.55
C VAL A 133 13.24 12.53 -24.65
N PRO A 134 14.09 12.95 -23.69
CA PRO A 134 13.71 13.94 -22.68
C PRO A 134 13.20 15.26 -23.25
N ASP A 135 13.72 15.71 -24.40
CA ASP A 135 13.33 16.98 -25.03
C ASP A 135 11.87 16.99 -25.54
N ARG A 136 11.31 15.80 -25.79
CA ARG A 136 9.90 15.62 -26.20
C ARG A 136 8.93 15.48 -25.02
N ILE A 137 9.43 15.56 -23.80
CA ILE A 137 8.61 15.58 -22.58
C ILE A 137 8.54 17.04 -22.13
N ALA A 138 7.40 17.71 -22.31
CA ALA A 138 7.20 19.06 -21.81
C ALA A 138 6.90 18.99 -20.31
N VAL A 139 7.90 19.34 -19.51
CA VAL A 139 7.86 19.36 -18.05
C VAL A 139 9.03 20.18 -17.53
N SER A 140 8.88 20.80 -16.36
CA SER A 140 9.97 21.44 -15.62
C SER A 140 11.08 20.43 -15.25
N ARG A 141 12.22 20.95 -14.79
CA ARG A 141 13.42 20.13 -14.59
C ARG A 141 13.21 19.00 -13.57
N GLY A 142 12.46 19.27 -12.50
CA GLY A 142 12.31 18.35 -11.39
C GLY A 142 13.58 18.25 -10.54
N GLY A 143 13.37 18.02 -9.25
CA GLY A 143 14.45 17.87 -8.30
C GLY A 143 15.15 19.17 -7.91
N GLU A 144 14.56 20.33 -8.20
CA GLU A 144 14.92 21.61 -7.58
C GLU A 144 14.53 21.64 -6.09
N THR A 145 14.96 22.66 -5.35
CA THR A 145 14.50 22.88 -3.97
C THR A 145 13.12 23.53 -3.95
N LEU A 146 12.34 23.31 -2.88
CA LEU A 146 11.02 23.91 -2.73
C LEU A 146 11.06 25.44 -2.86
N GLN A 147 12.11 26.09 -2.34
CA GLN A 147 12.29 27.54 -2.38
C GLN A 147 12.47 28.08 -3.80
N GLU A 148 13.05 27.30 -4.71
CA GLU A 148 13.28 27.69 -6.11
C GLU A 148 12.02 27.59 -6.98
N VAL A 149 10.98 26.90 -6.50
CA VAL A 149 9.77 26.59 -7.27
C VAL A 149 8.50 27.19 -6.67
N VAL A 150 8.60 28.02 -5.64
CA VAL A 150 7.44 28.65 -5.00
C VAL A 150 6.66 29.47 -6.04
N GLY A 151 5.37 29.15 -6.19
CA GLY A 151 4.46 29.82 -7.13
C GLY A 151 4.50 29.30 -8.58
N ARG A 152 5.25 28.23 -8.85
CA ARG A 152 5.23 27.51 -10.14
C ARG A 152 3.89 26.83 -10.38
N ASP A 153 3.33 26.86 -11.58
CA ASP A 153 2.04 26.21 -11.83
C ASP A 153 2.16 24.67 -11.86
N GLU A 154 1.08 23.95 -11.51
CA GLU A 154 0.99 22.49 -11.64
C GLU A 154 1.24 22.03 -13.08
N GLU A 155 0.78 22.81 -14.06
CA GLU A 155 0.98 22.53 -15.48
C GLU A 155 2.45 22.50 -15.89
N GLU A 156 3.32 23.18 -15.15
CA GLU A 156 4.77 23.12 -15.36
C GLU A 156 5.42 21.90 -14.70
N GLU A 157 4.83 21.35 -13.63
CA GLU A 157 5.38 20.20 -12.89
C GLU A 157 4.87 18.86 -13.44
N MET A 158 3.69 18.85 -14.04
CA MET A 158 3.11 17.64 -14.60
C MET A 158 3.54 17.45 -16.07
N PRO A 159 3.93 16.23 -16.47
CA PRO A 159 4.46 16.02 -17.81
C PRO A 159 3.37 16.02 -18.87
N THR A 160 3.72 16.55 -20.04
CA THR A 160 2.98 16.38 -21.30
C THR A 160 3.90 15.72 -22.32
N PHE A 161 3.46 14.60 -22.89
CA PHE A 161 4.27 13.79 -23.79
C PHE A 161 3.94 14.11 -25.25
N GLN A 162 4.94 14.56 -26.01
CA GLN A 162 4.81 14.67 -27.47
C GLN A 162 4.96 13.29 -28.11
N ASP A 163 4.49 13.13 -29.34
CA ASP A 163 4.68 11.90 -30.12
C ASP A 163 6.17 11.55 -30.25
N GLY A 164 6.51 10.29 -29.96
CA GLY A 164 7.89 9.82 -29.92
C GLY A 164 8.69 10.30 -28.71
N ALA A 165 8.06 10.87 -27.67
CA ALA A 165 8.69 11.08 -26.38
C ALA A 165 9.24 9.78 -25.78
N PHE A 166 8.55 8.68 -26.08
CA PHE A 166 9.05 7.32 -25.93
C PHE A 166 9.03 6.62 -27.28
N GLN A 167 10.01 5.77 -27.51
CA GLN A 167 10.16 5.02 -28.74
C GLN A 167 10.59 3.60 -28.42
N ILE A 168 10.26 2.65 -29.28
CA ILE A 168 10.62 1.25 -29.11
C ILE A 168 11.17 0.69 -30.40
N LEU A 169 12.25 -0.09 -30.29
CA LEU A 169 12.86 -0.74 -31.44
C LEU A 169 11.94 -1.84 -31.99
N GLY A 170 11.53 -1.75 -33.24
CA GLY A 170 10.72 -2.76 -33.90
C GLY A 170 10.78 -2.69 -35.42
N SER A 171 10.25 -3.72 -36.09
CA SER A 171 10.10 -3.74 -37.54
C SER A 171 8.64 -3.45 -37.88
N LEU A 172 8.36 -2.33 -38.54
CA LEU A 172 7.01 -2.00 -38.98
C LEU A 172 6.72 -2.60 -40.36
N GLU A 173 5.68 -3.42 -40.45
CA GLU A 173 5.09 -3.84 -41.73
C GLU A 173 4.00 -2.86 -42.22
N SER A 174 3.63 -1.84 -41.44
CA SER A 174 2.56 -0.88 -41.77
C SER A 174 2.97 0.58 -41.55
N GLU A 175 2.30 1.50 -42.25
CA GLU A 175 2.50 2.97 -42.19
C GLU A 175 2.29 3.60 -40.79
N LYS A 176 1.78 2.86 -39.81
CA LYS A 176 1.51 3.38 -38.45
C LYS A 176 2.75 3.34 -37.56
N ARG A 177 3.26 4.51 -37.18
CA ARG A 177 4.38 4.66 -36.21
C ARG A 177 3.98 4.44 -34.76
N LYS A 178 2.70 4.57 -34.38
CA LYS A 178 2.24 4.43 -32.98
C LYS A 178 2.23 2.96 -32.54
N LEU A 179 2.70 2.69 -31.31
CA LEU A 179 2.70 1.35 -30.73
C LEU A 179 1.29 0.86 -30.36
N VAL A 180 0.44 1.77 -29.88
CA VAL A 180 -0.93 1.47 -29.45
C VAL A 180 -1.93 2.47 -30.03
N ASP A 181 -3.19 2.07 -30.10
CA ASP A 181 -4.32 2.91 -30.50
C ASP A 181 -5.26 3.24 -29.31
N GLU A 182 -6.28 4.05 -29.56
CA GLU A 182 -7.25 4.45 -28.54
C GLU A 182 -8.10 3.29 -28.02
N GLU A 183 -8.31 2.22 -28.81
CA GLU A 183 -9.02 1.02 -28.36
C GLU A 183 -8.20 0.30 -27.29
N PHE A 184 -6.90 0.06 -27.55
CA PHE A 184 -6.00 -0.50 -26.56
C PHE A 184 -5.95 0.34 -25.29
N LEU A 185 -5.78 1.66 -25.44
CA LEU A 185 -5.73 2.55 -24.29
C LEU A 185 -7.05 2.51 -23.51
N GLY A 186 -8.19 2.54 -24.18
CA GLY A 186 -9.51 2.46 -23.55
C GLY A 186 -9.73 1.17 -22.74
N GLU A 187 -9.24 0.05 -23.25
CA GLU A 187 -9.41 -1.25 -22.60
C GLU A 187 -8.42 -1.49 -21.46
N TYR A 188 -7.16 -1.11 -21.64
CA TYR A 188 -6.06 -1.52 -20.73
C TYR A 188 -5.52 -0.37 -19.86
N LEU A 189 -5.78 0.88 -20.22
CA LEU A 189 -5.39 2.09 -19.46
C LEU A 189 -6.58 3.07 -19.38
N PRO A 190 -7.74 2.63 -18.87
CA PRO A 190 -8.95 3.45 -18.86
C PRO A 190 -8.74 4.72 -18.03
N GLN A 191 -9.25 5.86 -18.51
CA GLN A 191 -9.06 7.14 -17.84
C GLN A 191 -9.68 7.19 -16.42
N GLY A 192 -10.77 6.45 -16.21
CA GLY A 192 -11.46 6.38 -14.92
C GLY A 192 -11.90 7.75 -14.42
N GLU A 193 -11.66 8.02 -13.14
CA GLU A 193 -11.97 9.29 -12.46
C GLU A 193 -10.75 10.26 -12.44
N ILE A 194 -9.68 9.94 -13.17
CA ILE A 194 -8.44 10.74 -13.17
C ILE A 194 -8.49 11.71 -14.35
N GLU A 195 -8.60 13.01 -14.05
CA GLU A 195 -8.64 14.05 -15.08
C GLU A 195 -7.37 14.02 -15.97
N ARG A 196 -6.19 14.03 -15.34
CA ARG A 196 -4.89 13.96 -16.02
C ARG A 196 -4.19 12.61 -15.83
N HIS A 197 -4.46 11.67 -16.73
CA HIS A 197 -3.86 10.33 -16.68
C HIS A 197 -2.52 10.28 -17.43
N THR A 198 -1.42 10.68 -16.77
CA THR A 198 -0.10 10.82 -17.40
C THR A 198 0.48 9.51 -17.94
N ILE A 199 0.24 8.37 -17.28
CA ILE A 199 0.71 7.06 -17.79
C ILE A 199 0.01 6.67 -19.09
N ARG A 200 -1.29 6.97 -19.25
CA ARG A 200 -2.01 6.77 -20.51
C ARG A 200 -1.39 7.62 -21.62
N GLN A 201 -1.08 8.89 -21.34
CA GLN A 201 -0.42 9.79 -22.29
C GLN A 201 1.01 9.34 -22.63
N LEU A 202 1.75 8.82 -21.64
CA LEU A 202 3.09 8.27 -21.87
C LEU A 202 3.01 7.09 -22.83
N VAL A 203 2.11 6.13 -22.58
CA VAL A 203 1.94 4.95 -23.43
C VAL A 203 1.45 5.34 -24.83
N SER A 204 0.53 6.30 -24.94
CA SER A 204 0.07 6.81 -26.25
C SER A 204 1.17 7.52 -27.04
N SER A 205 2.19 8.07 -26.36
CA SER A 205 3.33 8.72 -27.02
C SER A 205 4.30 7.74 -27.67
N ILE A 206 4.25 6.44 -27.35
CA ILE A 206 5.24 5.46 -27.79
C ILE A 206 5.15 5.23 -29.30
N GLU A 207 6.27 5.46 -29.99
CA GLU A 207 6.43 5.15 -31.42
C GLU A 207 7.34 3.93 -31.64
N VAL A 208 6.98 3.06 -32.58
CA VAL A 208 7.85 2.01 -33.09
C VAL A 208 8.78 2.61 -34.12
N VAL A 209 10.09 2.39 -33.95
CA VAL A 209 11.13 2.89 -34.85
C VAL A 209 12.07 1.75 -35.23
N ASP A 210 12.66 1.82 -36.42
CA ASP A 210 13.61 0.82 -36.89
C ASP A 210 15.01 1.00 -36.26
N ALA A 211 15.89 0.04 -36.51
CA ALA A 211 17.25 0.03 -35.97
C ALA A 211 18.13 1.19 -36.44
N THR A 212 17.81 1.82 -37.58
CA THR A 212 18.57 2.95 -38.11
C THR A 212 18.19 4.26 -37.41
N GLU A 213 16.91 4.40 -37.03
CA GLU A 213 16.39 5.54 -36.27
C GLU A 213 16.59 5.38 -34.75
N PHE A 214 16.77 4.15 -34.24
CA PHE A 214 16.97 3.85 -32.81
C PHE A 214 18.43 4.00 -32.36
N GLN A 215 18.83 5.25 -32.10
CA GLN A 215 20.13 5.61 -31.54
C GLN A 215 19.99 6.07 -30.08
N CYS A 216 20.90 5.64 -29.22
CA CYS A 216 20.84 5.91 -27.78
C CYS A 216 22.10 6.66 -27.35
N ASP A 217 21.94 7.78 -26.67
CA ASP A 217 23.08 8.49 -26.09
C ASP A 217 23.58 7.77 -24.83
N GLN A 218 22.67 7.14 -24.09
CA GLN A 218 22.96 6.35 -22.91
C GLN A 218 22.12 5.06 -22.89
N TRP A 219 22.72 3.96 -22.43
CA TRP A 219 22.00 2.73 -22.07
C TRP A 219 21.93 2.56 -20.55
N ILE A 220 20.79 2.06 -20.08
CA ILE A 220 20.58 1.58 -18.72
C ILE A 220 20.27 0.08 -18.82
N GLU A 221 21.19 -0.73 -18.30
CA GLU A 221 21.14 -2.19 -18.40
C GLU A 221 20.23 -2.80 -17.33
N GLU A 222 20.17 -2.16 -16.16
CA GLU A 222 19.40 -2.62 -15.01
C GLU A 222 17.91 -2.21 -15.08
N PRO A 223 17.00 -3.00 -14.49
CA PRO A 223 15.57 -2.67 -14.47
C PRO A 223 15.28 -1.30 -13.85
N THR A 224 14.47 -0.50 -14.54
CA THR A 224 14.14 0.86 -14.13
C THR A 224 12.63 1.09 -14.09
N LEU A 225 12.15 1.69 -12.99
CA LEU A 225 10.78 2.18 -12.88
C LEU A 225 10.68 3.60 -13.44
N LEU A 226 9.71 3.83 -14.30
CA LEU A 226 9.29 5.16 -14.75
C LEU A 226 8.05 5.55 -13.94
N VAL A 227 8.19 6.60 -13.12
CA VAL A 227 7.17 7.01 -12.16
C VAL A 227 6.77 8.46 -12.43
N THR A 228 5.47 8.72 -12.53
CA THR A 228 4.92 10.08 -12.39
C THR A 228 4.28 10.16 -11.01
N ARG A 229 4.82 10.99 -10.12
CA ARG A 229 4.23 11.23 -8.81
C ARG A 229 2.94 12.01 -8.99
N PHE A 230 1.89 11.66 -8.24
CA PHE A 230 0.67 12.47 -8.24
C PHE A 230 0.85 13.75 -7.41
N GLU A 231 1.49 13.59 -6.25
CA GLU A 231 1.79 14.65 -5.30
C GLU A 231 3.07 14.29 -4.54
N TYR A 232 3.87 15.29 -4.19
CA TYR A 232 5.24 15.10 -3.72
C TYR A 232 5.48 15.64 -2.30
N ALA A 233 4.60 16.51 -1.80
CA ALA A 233 4.68 17.10 -0.46
C ALA A 233 3.73 16.45 0.55
N ASN A 234 2.66 15.80 0.09
CA ASN A 234 1.67 15.15 0.95
C ASN A 234 1.99 13.67 1.15
N LEU A 235 2.31 13.28 2.39
CA LEU A 235 2.68 11.91 2.74
C LEU A 235 1.67 10.85 2.30
N PHE A 236 0.36 11.11 2.41
CA PHE A 236 -0.65 10.11 2.04
C PHE A 236 -0.56 9.78 0.55
N HIS A 237 -0.49 10.81 -0.30
CA HIS A 237 -0.40 10.64 -1.74
C HIS A 237 0.94 10.00 -2.13
N THR A 238 2.05 10.47 -1.57
CA THR A 238 3.37 9.88 -1.84
C THR A 238 3.48 8.41 -1.41
N VAL A 239 2.79 8.01 -0.33
CA VAL A 239 2.69 6.60 0.07
C VAL A 239 1.97 5.75 -0.98
N THR A 240 0.93 6.29 -1.63
CA THR A 240 0.27 5.57 -2.73
C THR A 240 1.21 5.36 -3.91
N ASP A 241 2.09 6.32 -4.22
CA ASP A 241 3.12 6.18 -5.26
C ASP A 241 4.21 5.17 -4.85
N TRP A 242 4.64 5.15 -3.58
CA TRP A 242 5.54 4.13 -3.06
C TRP A 242 4.93 2.73 -3.18
N TYR A 243 3.64 2.60 -2.86
CA TYR A 243 2.93 1.34 -2.94
C TYR A 243 2.79 0.87 -4.39
N SER A 244 2.42 1.76 -5.31
CA SER A 244 2.31 1.45 -6.73
C SER A 244 3.66 0.97 -7.29
N SER A 245 4.75 1.66 -6.95
CA SER A 245 6.11 1.29 -7.37
C SER A 245 6.57 -0.06 -6.80
N TYR A 246 6.24 -0.32 -5.53
CA TYR A 246 6.47 -1.62 -4.89
C TYR A 246 5.67 -2.73 -5.58
N ALA A 247 4.37 -2.52 -5.80
CA ALA A 247 3.49 -3.48 -6.43
C ALA A 247 3.91 -3.77 -7.88
N ALA A 248 4.20 -2.74 -8.68
CA ALA A 248 4.69 -2.88 -10.04
C ALA A 248 5.96 -3.75 -10.09
N SER A 249 6.91 -3.50 -9.18
CA SER A 249 8.14 -4.31 -9.08
C SER A 249 7.86 -5.79 -8.76
N LYS A 250 6.81 -6.09 -7.99
CA LYS A 250 6.39 -7.47 -7.67
C LYS A 250 5.65 -8.13 -8.83
N VAL A 251 4.76 -7.39 -9.49
CA VAL A 251 4.00 -7.85 -10.67
C VAL A 251 4.93 -8.23 -11.81
N THR A 252 5.98 -7.44 -12.05
CA THR A 252 6.99 -7.71 -13.09
C THR A 252 8.14 -8.59 -12.60
N GLU A 253 8.01 -9.21 -11.42
CA GLU A 253 8.94 -10.20 -10.84
C GLU A 253 10.41 -9.73 -10.79
N LEU A 254 10.66 -8.46 -10.46
CA LEU A 254 12.03 -7.92 -10.44
C LEU A 254 12.87 -8.58 -9.32
N PRO A 255 14.05 -9.14 -9.65
CA PRO A 255 14.86 -9.90 -8.68
C PRO A 255 15.53 -9.03 -7.63
N TYR A 256 15.76 -7.76 -7.94
CA TYR A 256 16.35 -6.76 -7.06
C TYR A 256 15.47 -5.51 -7.04
N ARG A 257 15.78 -4.59 -6.12
CA ARG A 257 15.13 -3.30 -6.12
C ARG A 257 15.58 -2.49 -7.33
N PRO A 258 14.66 -1.98 -8.16
CA PRO A 258 15.02 -1.28 -9.39
C PRO A 258 15.61 0.11 -9.14
N HIS A 259 16.18 0.69 -10.18
CA HIS A 259 16.37 2.13 -10.27
C HIS A 259 15.02 2.82 -10.52
N LEU A 260 14.94 4.11 -10.19
CA LEU A 260 13.75 4.91 -10.41
C LEU A 260 14.10 6.18 -11.19
N VAL A 261 13.29 6.48 -12.19
CA VAL A 261 13.29 7.75 -12.91
C VAL A 261 11.92 8.41 -12.73
N PHE A 262 11.90 9.58 -12.08
CA PHE A 262 10.73 10.44 -12.08
C PHE A 262 10.59 11.09 -13.45
N VAL A 263 9.40 10.97 -14.03
CA VAL A 263 9.04 11.54 -15.33
C VAL A 263 8.27 12.87 -15.16
N ASP A 264 7.92 13.21 -13.92
CA ASP A 264 7.42 14.53 -13.52
C ASP A 264 8.54 15.54 -13.22
N GLY A 265 8.14 16.80 -13.09
CA GLY A 265 8.99 17.95 -12.80
C GLY A 265 8.86 18.44 -11.36
N HIS A 266 8.30 17.65 -10.44
CA HIS A 266 8.15 18.10 -9.07
C HIS A 266 9.51 18.27 -8.37
N CYS A 267 9.58 19.25 -7.47
CA CYS A 267 10.76 19.54 -6.68
C CYS A 267 11.10 18.43 -5.67
N ARG A 268 12.23 18.59 -4.96
CA ARG A 268 12.64 17.70 -3.87
C ARG A 268 11.88 17.97 -2.59
N THR A 269 11.62 16.90 -1.85
CA THR A 269 11.03 16.97 -0.50
C THR A 269 11.74 16.01 0.45
N PRO A 270 11.54 16.17 1.78
CA PRO A 270 12.03 15.19 2.75
C PRO A 270 11.55 13.75 2.49
N LEU A 271 10.46 13.55 1.73
CA LEU A 271 9.92 12.24 1.39
C LEU A 271 10.82 11.45 0.40
N GLU A 272 11.79 12.11 -0.25
CA GLU A 272 12.81 11.46 -1.07
C GLU A 272 13.75 10.56 -0.28
N GLU A 273 13.87 10.78 1.04
CA GLU A 273 14.59 9.87 1.93
C GLU A 273 14.00 8.46 1.85
N THR A 274 12.67 8.34 1.83
CA THR A 274 11.99 7.03 1.70
C THR A 274 12.12 6.44 0.31
N TRP A 275 12.00 7.24 -0.75
CA TRP A 275 12.24 6.76 -2.11
C TRP A 275 13.65 6.18 -2.24
N SER A 276 14.63 6.89 -1.69
CA SER A 276 16.03 6.49 -1.69
C SER A 276 16.25 5.28 -0.80
N ALA A 277 15.52 5.14 0.30
CA ALA A 277 15.59 3.95 1.14
C ALA A 277 14.99 2.74 0.42
N LEU A 278 13.84 2.89 -0.25
CA LEU A 278 13.08 1.82 -0.90
C LEU A 278 13.74 1.31 -2.18
N PHE A 279 14.33 2.16 -3.02
CA PHE A 279 14.83 1.80 -4.36
C PHE A 279 16.34 2.00 -4.49
N SER A 280 16.95 1.47 -5.56
CA SER A 280 18.41 1.46 -5.71
C SER A 280 18.98 2.84 -6.01
N SER A 281 18.28 3.66 -6.80
CA SER A 281 18.60 5.07 -7.02
C SER A 281 17.36 5.86 -7.47
N ILE A 282 17.47 7.18 -7.46
CA ILE A 282 16.48 8.11 -8.00
C ILE A 282 17.16 9.02 -9.01
N ARG A 283 16.51 9.26 -10.16
CA ARG A 283 16.85 10.30 -11.14
C ARG A 283 15.58 10.98 -11.64
N TYR A 284 15.74 12.10 -12.35
CA TYR A 284 14.65 12.81 -13.02
C TYR A 284 14.88 12.73 -14.53
N ALA A 285 13.80 12.65 -15.32
CA ALA A 285 13.87 12.53 -16.76
C ALA A 285 14.65 13.69 -17.41
N LYS A 286 14.52 14.92 -16.88
CA LYS A 286 15.24 16.10 -17.37
C LYS A 286 16.68 16.22 -16.89
N ASN A 287 17.17 15.30 -16.05
CA ASN A 287 18.59 15.25 -15.70
C ASN A 287 19.44 14.52 -16.75
N PHE A 288 18.81 13.90 -17.76
CA PHE A 288 19.51 13.31 -18.88
C PHE A 288 19.72 14.38 -19.98
N THR A 289 20.95 14.44 -20.52
CA THR A 289 21.33 15.42 -21.55
C THR A 289 21.01 14.97 -22.98
N GLY A 290 20.48 13.76 -23.13
CA GLY A 290 20.17 13.13 -24.41
C GLY A 290 19.21 11.97 -24.24
N SER A 291 18.99 11.24 -25.32
CA SER A 291 18.15 10.05 -25.37
C SER A 291 18.70 8.91 -24.49
N VAL A 292 17.80 8.24 -23.78
CA VAL A 292 18.17 7.16 -22.85
C VAL A 292 17.40 5.91 -23.20
N CYS A 293 18.12 4.81 -23.36
CA CYS A 293 17.56 3.51 -23.69
C CYS A 293 17.60 2.57 -22.49
N TYR A 294 16.50 1.87 -22.28
CA TYR A 294 16.33 0.93 -21.19
C TYR A 294 16.27 -0.49 -21.74
N ARG A 295 17.09 -1.39 -21.20
CA ARG A 295 16.92 -2.83 -21.43
C ARG A 295 15.62 -3.35 -20.87
N HIS A 296 15.20 -2.77 -19.75
CA HIS A 296 13.96 -3.10 -19.08
C HIS A 296 13.43 -1.87 -18.34
N ALA A 297 12.37 -1.29 -18.86
CA ALA A 297 11.62 -0.22 -18.21
C ALA A 297 10.23 -0.72 -17.80
N VAL A 298 9.81 -0.37 -16.59
CA VAL A 298 8.47 -0.64 -16.05
C VAL A 298 7.76 0.69 -15.84
N LEU A 299 6.60 0.83 -16.45
CA LEU A 299 5.73 1.99 -16.36
C LEU A 299 4.81 1.76 -15.17
N VAL A 300 4.98 2.56 -14.12
CA VAL A 300 4.29 2.37 -12.85
C VAL A 300 2.92 3.07 -12.90
N PRO A 301 1.81 2.40 -12.51
CA PRO A 301 0.50 3.03 -12.39
C PRO A 301 0.53 4.24 -11.45
N LEU A 302 -0.39 5.19 -11.61
CA LEU A 302 -0.51 6.33 -10.70
C LEU A 302 -0.92 5.85 -9.31
N GLY A 303 -0.47 6.53 -8.25
CA GLY A 303 -0.81 6.16 -6.87
C GLY A 303 -2.32 6.06 -6.61
N TYR A 304 -3.15 6.83 -7.34
CA TYR A 304 -4.61 6.83 -7.20
C TYR A 304 -5.29 5.62 -7.85
N GLU A 305 -4.55 4.86 -8.66
CA GLU A 305 -5.01 3.61 -9.23
C GLU A 305 -4.80 2.42 -8.27
N THR A 306 -4.28 2.67 -7.07
CA THR A 306 -4.10 1.66 -6.02
C THR A 306 -5.36 1.45 -5.17
N ALA A 307 -5.44 0.29 -4.51
CA ALA A 307 -6.52 0.00 -3.56
C ALA A 307 -6.60 0.98 -2.39
N LEU A 308 -5.48 1.63 -2.00
CA LEU A 308 -5.46 2.61 -0.91
C LEU A 308 -6.33 3.83 -1.22
N PHE A 309 -6.40 4.24 -2.48
CA PHE A 309 -7.25 5.32 -2.93
C PHE A 309 -8.65 4.82 -3.31
N LYS A 310 -8.75 3.70 -4.03
CA LYS A 310 -10.05 3.13 -4.44
C LYS A 310 -10.96 2.77 -3.28
N GLY A 311 -10.42 2.34 -2.13
CA GLY A 311 -11.22 2.08 -0.94
C GLY A 311 -11.99 3.29 -0.40
N LEU A 312 -11.74 4.49 -0.94
CA LEU A 312 -12.48 5.72 -0.63
C LEU A 312 -13.69 5.92 -1.56
N THR A 313 -13.63 5.35 -2.76
CA THR A 313 -14.66 5.47 -3.80
C THR A 313 -15.53 4.21 -3.90
N GLU A 314 -15.03 3.06 -3.42
CA GLU A 314 -15.78 1.80 -3.36
C GLU A 314 -15.47 1.01 -2.08
N ASP A 315 -16.38 0.10 -1.73
CA ASP A 315 -16.22 -0.75 -0.55
C ASP A 315 -15.25 -1.91 -0.82
N ILE A 316 -14.17 -1.95 -0.04
CA ILE A 316 -13.15 -3.02 -0.06
C ILE A 316 -13.23 -3.82 1.25
N PHE A 317 -13.89 -4.98 1.19
CA PHE A 317 -14.09 -5.90 2.31
C PHE A 317 -12.84 -6.76 2.58
N CYS A 318 -11.80 -6.11 3.07
CA CYS A 318 -10.53 -6.75 3.42
C CYS A 318 -10.14 -6.51 4.87
N TYR A 319 -9.57 -7.53 5.51
CA TYR A 319 -9.10 -7.46 6.88
C TYR A 319 -7.64 -7.89 6.96
N GLY A 320 -6.83 -7.11 7.67
CA GLY A 320 -5.43 -7.48 7.88
C GLY A 320 -5.29 -8.73 8.72
N ALA A 321 -4.41 -9.62 8.30
CA ALA A 321 -4.11 -10.89 8.96
C ALA A 321 -2.61 -11.14 9.05
N ASP A 322 -2.23 -12.08 9.91
CA ASP A 322 -0.85 -12.55 9.98
C ASP A 322 -0.49 -13.35 8.72
N GLY A 323 0.69 -13.10 8.17
CA GLY A 323 1.13 -13.75 6.94
C GLY A 323 1.24 -15.27 7.09
N LYS A 324 1.76 -15.77 8.21
CA LYS A 324 1.90 -17.21 8.45
C LYS A 324 0.54 -17.88 8.67
N GLU A 325 -0.37 -17.23 9.39
CA GLU A 325 -1.75 -17.70 9.54
C GLU A 325 -2.45 -17.80 8.17
N LEU A 326 -2.33 -16.77 7.34
CA LEU A 326 -2.94 -16.74 6.01
C LEU A 326 -2.32 -17.76 5.04
N TRP A 327 -1.03 -18.07 5.19
CA TRP A 327 -0.40 -19.19 4.45
C TRP A 327 -1.09 -20.52 4.79
N MET A 328 -1.32 -20.78 6.09
CA MET A 328 -1.90 -22.04 6.55
C MET A 328 -3.40 -22.13 6.25
N ASN A 329 -4.11 -21.00 6.35
CA ASN A 329 -5.55 -20.89 6.13
C ASN A 329 -5.84 -19.72 5.17
N PRO A 330 -5.73 -19.94 3.84
CA PRO A 330 -6.01 -18.91 2.85
C PRO A 330 -7.44 -18.39 2.94
N ASP A 331 -7.60 -17.08 2.81
CA ASP A 331 -8.90 -16.39 2.91
C ASP A 331 -8.88 -15.16 2.00
N ASP A 332 -9.78 -15.13 1.00
CA ASP A 332 -9.88 -14.06 0.00
C ASP A 332 -10.33 -12.72 0.60
N HIS A 333 -10.83 -12.71 1.85
CA HIS A 333 -11.23 -11.52 2.60
C HIS A 333 -10.16 -11.03 3.58
N LYS A 334 -8.99 -11.68 3.59
CA LYS A 334 -7.86 -11.30 4.44
C LYS A 334 -6.62 -10.97 3.62
N THR A 335 -5.75 -10.13 4.19
CA THR A 335 -4.49 -9.75 3.53
C THR A 335 -3.37 -9.52 4.53
N ALA A 336 -2.15 -9.88 4.13
CA ALA A 336 -0.93 -9.47 4.83
C ALA A 336 -0.13 -8.42 4.02
N ARG A 337 -0.62 -7.98 2.85
CA ARG A 337 0.13 -7.14 1.89
C ARG A 337 0.48 -5.77 2.45
N LEU A 338 -0.42 -5.15 3.21
CA LEU A 338 -0.13 -3.88 3.89
C LEU A 338 0.86 -4.04 5.03
N SER A 339 0.87 -5.20 5.70
CA SER A 339 1.89 -5.53 6.70
C SER A 339 3.25 -5.75 6.04
N GLU A 340 3.29 -6.48 4.92
CA GLU A 340 4.49 -6.72 4.12
C GLU A 340 5.09 -5.38 3.63
N PHE A 341 4.26 -4.48 3.10
CA PHE A 341 4.70 -3.17 2.65
C PHE A 341 5.22 -2.29 3.80
N GLY A 342 4.54 -2.29 4.96
CA GLY A 342 5.03 -1.61 6.16
C GLY A 342 6.37 -2.16 6.66
N GLU A 343 6.54 -3.48 6.62
CA GLU A 343 7.80 -4.16 6.94
C GLU A 343 8.91 -3.83 5.94
N MET A 344 8.59 -3.73 4.65
CA MET A 344 9.48 -3.28 3.60
C MET A 344 10.03 -1.88 3.89
N ILE A 345 9.16 -0.92 4.25
CA ILE A 345 9.58 0.45 4.61
C ILE A 345 10.53 0.39 5.81
N ARG A 346 10.16 -0.30 6.90
CA ARG A 346 11.04 -0.43 8.08
C ARG A 346 12.39 -1.07 7.73
N ALA A 347 12.39 -2.16 6.98
CA ALA A 347 13.59 -2.87 6.57
C ALA A 347 14.51 -2.01 5.68
N ALA A 348 13.93 -1.17 4.82
CA ALA A 348 14.66 -0.22 3.98
C ALA A 348 15.46 0.81 4.80
N PHE A 349 14.98 1.15 6.00
CA PHE A 349 15.69 1.99 6.98
C PHE A 349 16.52 1.19 8.00
N HIS A 350 16.80 -0.07 7.70
CA HIS A 350 17.60 -0.99 8.52
C HIS A 350 17.00 -1.27 9.91
N PHE A 351 15.69 -1.16 10.07
CA PHE A 351 15.02 -1.66 11.27
C PHE A 351 14.89 -3.19 11.21
N PRO A 352 15.09 -3.90 12.33
CA PRO A 352 14.95 -5.34 12.37
C PRO A 352 13.47 -5.73 12.20
N VAL A 353 13.19 -6.60 11.22
CA VAL A 353 11.85 -7.17 10.99
C VAL A 353 11.80 -8.67 11.30
N ASN A 354 12.86 -9.44 11.01
CA ASN A 354 12.90 -10.92 11.09
C ASN A 354 13.05 -11.55 12.49
N LYS A 355 12.66 -10.89 13.58
CA LYS A 355 12.80 -11.47 14.92
C LYS A 355 11.45 -12.05 15.42
N PRO A 356 11.30 -13.38 15.51
CA PRO A 356 10.18 -13.98 16.23
C PRO A 356 10.29 -13.52 17.70
N GLY A 357 9.30 -12.78 18.19
CA GLY A 357 9.28 -12.34 19.59
C GLY A 357 9.72 -10.90 19.86
N THR A 358 9.82 -10.00 18.87
CA THR A 358 9.63 -8.56 19.15
C THR A 358 8.15 -8.27 19.39
N GLU A 359 7.51 -9.04 20.26
CA GLU A 359 6.41 -8.49 21.04
C GLU A 359 7.02 -7.35 21.86
N LYS A 360 6.38 -6.19 21.85
CA LYS A 360 6.83 -5.06 22.68
C LYS A 360 7.10 -5.61 24.09
N PRO A 361 8.29 -5.36 24.67
CA PRO A 361 8.54 -5.76 26.05
C PRO A 361 7.38 -5.23 26.92
N ALA A 362 6.90 -6.08 27.83
CA ALA A 362 5.72 -5.83 28.66
C ALA A 362 5.86 -4.63 29.63
N SER A 363 6.98 -3.90 29.59
CA SER A 363 7.28 -2.76 30.46
C SER A 363 7.15 -1.43 29.71
N GLY A 364 5.89 -1.03 29.52
CA GLY A 364 5.48 0.36 29.40
C GLY A 364 4.67 0.74 28.16
N LEU A 365 3.64 1.57 28.34
CA LEU A 365 2.85 2.11 27.22
C LEU A 365 3.52 3.34 26.62
N ASN A 366 4.04 3.19 25.40
CA ASN A 366 4.50 4.30 24.60
C ASN A 366 3.32 4.91 23.83
N VAL A 367 2.99 6.16 24.10
CA VAL A 367 1.93 6.88 23.38
C VAL A 367 2.56 7.91 22.46
N LEU A 368 2.43 7.71 21.15
CA LEU A 368 2.86 8.68 20.16
C LEU A 368 1.69 9.60 19.79
N PHE A 369 1.85 10.89 20.00
CA PHE A 369 0.90 11.90 19.51
C PHE A 369 1.44 12.48 18.20
N VAL A 370 0.82 12.10 17.08
CA VAL A 370 1.13 12.59 15.73
C VAL A 370 0.43 13.94 15.55
N ARG A 371 1.19 15.01 15.74
CA ARG A 371 0.73 16.38 15.53
C ARG A 371 0.83 16.77 14.06
N ARG A 372 -0.10 17.62 13.65
CA ARG A 372 -0.05 18.29 12.35
C ARG A 372 0.47 19.71 12.52
N GLU A 373 1.27 20.14 11.58
CA GLU A 373 1.62 21.54 11.46
C GLU A 373 1.03 22.16 10.22
N ASP A 374 0.96 23.49 10.29
CA ASP A 374 0.65 24.25 9.11
C ASP A 374 1.83 24.16 8.13
N TYR A 375 1.56 23.74 6.89
CA TYR A 375 2.58 23.72 5.83
C TYR A 375 2.05 24.45 4.60
N LEU A 376 2.95 24.98 3.79
CA LEU A 376 2.59 25.43 2.45
C LEU A 376 2.36 24.16 1.61
N ALA A 377 1.12 23.94 1.20
CA ALA A 377 0.85 22.87 0.25
C ALA A 377 1.45 23.19 -1.12
N HIS A 378 1.41 22.19 -2.00
CA HIS A 378 1.66 22.29 -3.43
C HIS A 378 1.28 23.65 -4.01
N PRO A 379 1.97 24.13 -5.05
CA PRO A 379 1.56 25.33 -5.79
C PRO A 379 0.10 25.40 -6.31
N ARG A 380 -0.67 24.30 -6.22
CA ARG A 380 -2.13 24.23 -6.49
C ARG A 380 -2.96 24.94 -5.43
N HIS A 381 -2.32 25.31 -4.31
CA HIS A 381 -2.95 25.91 -3.17
C HIS A 381 -2.18 27.17 -2.79
N ASP A 382 -2.77 28.34 -3.05
CA ASP A 382 -2.32 29.65 -2.56
C ASP A 382 -2.33 29.77 -1.01
N GLY A 383 -2.69 28.68 -0.31
CA GLY A 383 -3.00 28.66 1.11
C GLY A 383 -2.01 27.84 1.93
N LYS A 384 -1.63 28.39 3.08
CA LYS A 384 -1.06 27.64 4.19
C LYS A 384 -2.11 26.63 4.66
N VAL A 385 -1.82 25.33 4.54
CA VAL A 385 -2.74 24.29 5.01
C VAL A 385 -2.73 24.28 6.52
N GLN A 386 -3.86 24.59 7.14
CA GLN A 386 -3.93 24.77 8.59
C GLN A 386 -4.09 23.46 9.35
N SER A 387 -3.74 23.49 10.64
CA SER A 387 -4.07 22.45 11.60
C SER A 387 -5.55 22.06 11.52
N ARG A 388 -5.81 20.76 11.67
CA ARG A 388 -7.18 20.18 11.66
C ARG A 388 -7.87 20.25 13.01
N LEU A 389 -7.15 20.74 14.02
CA LEU A 389 -7.62 20.82 15.40
C LEU A 389 -7.18 22.17 15.98
N SER A 390 -8.14 23.01 16.35
CA SER A 390 -7.90 24.38 16.81
C SER A 390 -7.17 24.43 18.16
N ASN A 391 -7.32 23.38 18.97
CA ASN A 391 -6.75 23.26 20.31
C ASN A 391 -5.76 22.10 20.44
N GLU A 392 -5.07 21.73 19.36
CA GLU A 392 -4.16 20.58 19.34
C GLU A 392 -3.11 20.61 20.45
N GLN A 393 -2.53 21.79 20.74
CA GLN A 393 -1.58 21.96 21.85
C GLN A 393 -2.22 21.63 23.21
N VAL A 394 -3.46 22.05 23.44
CA VAL A 394 -4.18 21.79 24.70
C VAL A 394 -4.46 20.30 24.88
N VAL A 395 -4.82 19.61 23.79
CA VAL A 395 -5.01 18.14 23.83
C VAL A 395 -3.68 17.45 24.09
N PHE A 396 -2.61 17.87 23.41
CA PHE A 396 -1.27 17.35 23.61
C PHE A 396 -0.85 17.51 25.09
N ASP A 397 -0.97 18.71 25.66
CA ASP A 397 -0.60 19.00 27.05
C ASP A 397 -1.42 18.15 28.04
N ALA A 398 -2.69 17.91 27.75
CA ALA A 398 -3.53 17.02 28.56
C ALA A 398 -3.07 15.56 28.49
N VAL A 399 -2.71 15.06 27.30
CA VAL A 399 -2.16 13.71 27.12
C VAL A 399 -0.83 13.57 27.85
N GLN A 400 0.03 14.59 27.75
CA GLN A 400 1.30 14.63 28.48
C GLN A 400 1.11 14.71 29.99
N LYS A 401 0.13 15.49 30.48
CA LYS A 401 -0.17 15.53 31.92
C LYS A 401 -0.71 14.20 32.44
N TRP A 402 -1.60 13.57 31.67
CA TRP A 402 -2.12 12.23 31.98
C TRP A 402 -0.99 11.19 32.00
N ALA A 403 -0.07 11.27 31.03
CA ALA A 403 1.14 10.46 30.95
C ALA A 403 1.97 10.45 32.23
N SER A 404 2.21 11.66 32.76
CA SER A 404 3.13 11.91 33.86
C SER A 404 2.47 11.85 35.24
N SER A 405 1.16 11.61 35.32
CA SER A 405 0.43 11.58 36.59
C SER A 405 0.71 10.31 37.43
N GLU A 406 0.86 10.48 38.74
CA GLU A 406 1.23 9.43 39.72
C GLU A 406 0.26 8.24 39.83
N HIS A 407 -0.90 8.27 39.17
CA HIS A 407 -1.82 7.12 39.09
C HIS A 407 -1.27 5.93 38.27
N ASN A 408 -0.08 6.07 37.66
CA ASN A 408 0.66 5.00 36.98
C ASN A 408 1.84 4.43 37.81
N ASN A 409 2.06 4.84 39.07
CA ASN A 409 3.23 4.47 39.88
C ASN A 409 3.32 2.98 40.30
N ASN A 410 2.42 2.10 39.84
CA ASN A 410 2.50 0.66 40.09
C ASN A 410 2.66 -0.19 38.82
N SER A 411 2.95 0.44 37.67
CA SER A 411 3.43 -0.28 36.49
C SER A 411 4.67 0.43 35.94
N GLU A 412 5.61 -0.32 35.38
CA GLU A 412 6.80 0.17 34.67
C GLU A 412 6.42 0.93 33.37
N CYS A 413 5.50 1.89 33.46
CA CYS A 413 4.91 2.61 32.35
C CYS A 413 5.68 3.91 32.11
N LYS A 414 6.81 3.81 31.38
CA LYS A 414 7.49 5.01 30.84
C LYS A 414 6.70 5.55 29.65
N LEU A 415 5.77 6.46 29.91
CA LEU A 415 4.96 7.07 28.85
C LEU A 415 5.76 8.17 28.13
N LYS A 416 6.32 7.83 26.97
CA LYS A 416 7.06 8.76 26.11
C LYS A 416 6.11 9.42 25.11
N VAL A 417 5.65 10.64 25.40
CA VAL A 417 4.93 11.47 24.43
C VAL A 417 5.96 12.21 23.59
N VAL A 418 6.04 11.89 22.30
CA VAL A 418 6.91 12.61 21.37
C VAL A 418 6.23 13.92 21.00
N ASN A 419 6.77 15.03 21.50
CA ASN A 419 6.35 16.39 21.17
C ASN A 419 7.31 17.03 20.17
N GLY A 420 6.76 17.79 19.22
CA GLY A 420 7.51 18.61 18.27
C GLY A 420 7.52 18.00 16.89
N LEU A 421 7.06 18.78 15.90
CA LEU A 421 7.49 18.74 14.51
C LEU A 421 7.73 17.32 13.96
N PHE A 422 6.79 16.38 14.16
CA PHE A 422 6.97 14.98 13.72
C PHE A 422 7.34 14.93 12.22
N ALA A 423 6.80 15.87 11.44
CA ALA A 423 7.13 16.07 10.03
C ALA A 423 8.57 16.55 9.74
N HIS A 424 9.26 17.19 10.69
CA HIS A 424 10.64 17.70 10.53
C HIS A 424 11.70 16.78 11.12
N MET A 425 11.28 15.70 11.80
CA MET A 425 12.21 14.62 12.14
C MET A 425 12.69 13.93 10.85
N PRO A 426 13.93 13.44 10.79
CA PRO A 426 14.35 12.54 9.71
C PRO A 426 13.38 11.35 9.60
N MET A 427 13.13 10.85 8.39
CA MET A 427 12.15 9.77 8.18
C MET A 427 12.48 8.54 9.03
N ARG A 428 13.77 8.23 9.18
CA ARG A 428 14.21 7.15 10.07
C ARG A 428 13.73 7.33 11.52
N GLU A 429 13.76 8.54 12.05
CA GLU A 429 13.32 8.81 13.43
C GLU A 429 11.79 8.77 13.56
N GLN A 430 11.07 9.25 12.54
CA GLN A 430 9.61 9.10 12.46
C GLN A 430 9.21 7.61 12.51
N LEU A 431 9.88 6.77 11.72
CA LEU A 431 9.65 5.32 11.70
C LEU A 431 10.01 4.64 13.03
N ARG A 432 11.09 5.08 13.70
CA ARG A 432 11.44 4.59 15.05
C ARG A 432 10.33 4.89 16.05
N ALA A 433 9.83 6.12 16.07
CA ALA A 433 8.75 6.53 16.97
C ALA A 433 7.48 5.69 16.72
N ILE A 434 7.13 5.45 15.46
CA ILE A 434 5.98 4.62 15.06
C ILE A 434 6.17 3.15 15.48
N GLN A 435 7.38 2.61 15.32
CA GLN A 435 7.69 1.23 15.72
C GLN A 435 7.63 1.04 17.24
N GLU A 436 8.07 2.02 18.01
CA GLU A 436 8.08 1.99 19.48
C GLU A 436 6.70 2.24 20.10
N ALA A 437 5.79 2.93 19.38
CA ALA A 437 4.50 3.36 19.90
C ALA A 437 3.52 2.20 20.12
N SER A 438 3.03 2.01 21.35
CA SER A 438 1.92 1.09 21.69
C SER A 438 0.57 1.67 21.28
N ILE A 439 0.40 2.97 21.45
CA ILE A 439 -0.79 3.72 21.04
C ILE A 439 -0.33 4.89 20.16
N ILE A 440 -0.95 5.07 19.00
CA ILE A 440 -0.76 6.23 18.14
C ILE A 440 -2.03 7.06 18.19
N ILE A 441 -1.91 8.33 18.56
CA ILE A 441 -2.99 9.31 18.61
C ILE A 441 -2.70 10.36 17.55
N GLY A 442 -3.69 10.81 16.78
CA GLY A 442 -3.51 11.96 15.91
C GLY A 442 -4.82 12.51 15.38
N ALA A 443 -4.80 13.77 14.98
CA ALA A 443 -5.90 14.35 14.22
C ALA A 443 -5.95 13.77 12.79
N HIS A 444 -7.14 13.68 12.20
CA HIS A 444 -7.32 13.21 10.82
C HIS A 444 -6.41 13.99 9.85
N GLY A 445 -5.44 13.32 9.22
CA GLY A 445 -4.51 13.96 8.30
C GLY A 445 -3.37 13.06 7.85
N ALA A 446 -2.66 13.48 6.79
CA ALA A 446 -1.66 12.67 6.09
C ALA A 446 -0.59 12.04 7.00
N GLY A 447 -0.22 12.68 8.11
CA GLY A 447 0.72 12.13 9.10
C GLY A 447 0.28 10.80 9.72
N LEU A 448 -1.03 10.53 9.82
CA LEU A 448 -1.52 9.22 10.27
C LEU A 448 -1.20 8.09 9.28
N THR A 449 -0.81 8.39 8.04
CA THR A 449 -0.42 7.35 7.07
C THR A 449 0.78 6.51 7.54
N HIS A 450 1.61 7.05 8.45
CA HIS A 450 2.69 6.29 9.07
C HIS A 450 2.23 5.03 9.80
N ILE A 451 0.93 4.89 10.15
CA ILE A 451 0.41 3.66 10.74
C ILE A 451 0.66 2.43 9.85
N LEU A 452 0.90 2.58 8.55
CA LEU A 452 1.36 1.50 7.66
C LEU A 452 2.64 0.83 8.17
N SER A 453 3.54 1.59 8.79
CA SER A 453 4.79 1.09 9.38
C SER A 453 4.65 0.71 10.85
N ALA A 454 3.46 0.79 11.46
CA ALA A 454 3.24 0.37 12.84
C ALA A 454 3.43 -1.15 13.00
N THR A 455 3.86 -1.57 14.19
CA THR A 455 3.96 -2.99 14.53
C THR A 455 2.58 -3.59 14.78
N PRO A 456 2.43 -4.93 14.69
CA PRO A 456 1.24 -5.60 15.21
C PRO A 456 0.92 -5.17 16.65
N ARG A 457 -0.37 -5.21 17.02
CA ARG A 457 -0.92 -4.78 18.32
C ARG A 457 -0.83 -3.29 18.63
N THR A 458 -0.37 -2.45 17.70
CA THR A 458 -0.45 -1.00 17.88
C THR A 458 -1.92 -0.56 17.79
N VAL A 459 -2.38 0.24 18.76
CA VAL A 459 -3.74 0.79 18.79
C VAL A 459 -3.73 2.20 18.21
N ILE A 460 -4.66 2.48 17.31
CA ILE A 460 -4.83 3.78 16.67
C ILE A 460 -6.01 4.50 17.32
N LEU A 461 -5.79 5.73 17.77
CA LEU A 461 -6.83 6.64 18.22
C LEU A 461 -6.84 7.90 17.35
N GLU A 462 -7.79 7.97 16.44
CA GLU A 462 -7.97 9.11 15.56
C GLU A 462 -8.95 10.14 16.15
N ILE A 463 -8.60 11.42 16.03
CA ILE A 463 -9.49 12.55 16.33
C ILE A 463 -9.98 13.11 14.99
N VAL A 464 -11.28 12.96 14.72
CA VAL A 464 -11.89 13.27 13.43
C VAL A 464 -12.80 14.49 13.58
N SER A 465 -12.43 15.61 12.96
CA SER A 465 -13.32 16.78 12.92
C SER A 465 -14.48 16.58 11.94
N ALA A 466 -15.56 17.35 12.12
CA ALA A 466 -16.75 17.27 11.26
C ALA A 466 -16.43 17.54 9.78
N GLU A 467 -15.50 18.47 9.50
CA GLU A 467 -15.11 18.89 8.15
C GLU A 467 -14.34 17.80 7.35
N PHE A 468 -13.75 16.81 8.04
CA PHE A 468 -12.84 15.84 7.42
C PHE A 468 -13.18 14.39 7.76
N ARG A 469 -14.48 14.06 7.88
CA ARG A 469 -14.98 12.69 8.12
C ARG A 469 -14.79 11.80 6.89
N ARG A 470 -13.54 11.40 6.62
CA ARG A 470 -13.19 10.43 5.58
C ARG A 470 -12.62 9.16 6.21
N PRO A 471 -12.90 7.96 5.68
CA PRO A 471 -12.57 6.69 6.35
C PRO A 471 -11.11 6.23 6.12
N HIS A 472 -10.24 7.04 5.51
CA HIS A 472 -8.87 6.69 5.10
C HIS A 472 -8.11 5.85 6.14
N PHE A 473 -7.91 6.39 7.34
CA PHE A 473 -7.05 5.74 8.34
C PHE A 473 -7.77 4.60 9.06
N GLN A 474 -9.11 4.64 9.14
CA GLN A 474 -9.91 3.50 9.57
C GLN A 474 -9.71 2.32 8.61
N LEU A 475 -9.76 2.55 7.30
CA LEU A 475 -9.57 1.52 6.28
C LEU A 475 -8.14 0.99 6.28
N ILE A 476 -7.13 1.87 6.31
CA ILE A 476 -5.72 1.46 6.41
C ILE A 476 -5.49 0.62 7.67
N ALA A 477 -6.03 1.03 8.82
CA ALA A 477 -5.93 0.27 10.05
C ALA A 477 -6.61 -1.10 9.92
N GLN A 478 -7.80 -1.15 9.30
CA GLN A 478 -8.51 -2.41 9.04
C GLN A 478 -7.71 -3.35 8.14
N TRP A 479 -7.25 -2.87 6.98
CA TRP A 479 -6.47 -3.66 6.01
C TRP A 479 -5.10 -4.10 6.54
N LYS A 480 -4.52 -3.34 7.46
CA LYS A 480 -3.29 -3.70 8.18
C LYS A 480 -3.53 -4.63 9.38
N GLY A 481 -4.76 -4.72 9.88
CA GLY A 481 -5.10 -5.54 11.04
C GLY A 481 -4.78 -4.86 12.37
N LEU A 482 -4.83 -3.53 12.42
CA LEU A 482 -4.64 -2.73 13.62
C LEU A 482 -5.97 -2.50 14.35
N GLU A 483 -5.90 -2.31 15.66
CA GLU A 483 -7.05 -1.82 16.41
C GLU A 483 -7.22 -0.32 16.20
N TYR A 484 -8.44 0.11 15.93
CA TYR A 484 -8.75 1.47 15.55
C TYR A 484 -9.92 2.00 16.39
N HIS A 485 -9.76 3.23 16.85
CA HIS A 485 -10.77 4.00 17.54
C HIS A 485 -10.82 5.41 16.94
N ALA A 486 -12.02 5.95 16.79
CA ALA A 486 -12.23 7.34 16.44
C ALA A 486 -12.90 8.10 17.59
N ILE A 487 -12.59 9.40 17.69
CA ILE A 487 -13.37 10.42 18.39
C ILE A 487 -13.88 11.37 17.32
N TYR A 488 -15.19 11.35 17.08
CA TYR A 488 -15.84 12.27 16.15
C TYR A 488 -16.19 13.56 16.89
N LEU A 489 -15.70 14.68 16.38
CA LEU A 489 -16.02 16.01 16.85
C LEU A 489 -17.15 16.61 16.02
N ASP A 490 -17.89 17.54 16.63
CA ASP A 490 -18.90 18.36 15.94
C ASP A 490 -18.27 19.61 15.31
N ASP A 491 -17.11 20.04 15.80
CA ASP A 491 -16.33 21.19 15.31
C ASP A 491 -14.82 20.85 15.22
N LEU A 492 -13.96 21.88 15.25
CA LEU A 492 -12.50 21.74 15.25
C LEU A 492 -11.89 21.67 16.67
N TYR A 493 -12.69 21.59 17.72
CA TYR A 493 -12.24 21.60 19.11
C TYR A 493 -12.42 20.23 19.77
N ALA A 494 -11.31 19.62 20.22
CA ALA A 494 -11.35 18.35 20.92
C ALA A 494 -11.39 18.57 22.43
N ASN A 495 -12.44 18.09 23.11
CA ASN A 495 -12.49 18.12 24.57
C ASN A 495 -11.40 17.20 25.16
N PRO A 496 -10.39 17.74 25.87
CA PRO A 496 -9.29 16.93 26.39
C PRO A 496 -9.76 15.83 27.36
N VAL A 497 -10.82 16.07 28.14
CA VAL A 497 -11.37 15.09 29.08
C VAL A 497 -11.88 13.86 28.34
N VAL A 498 -12.52 14.05 27.18
CA VAL A 498 -13.02 12.94 26.34
C VAL A 498 -11.85 12.15 25.76
N VAL A 499 -10.81 12.84 25.25
CA VAL A 499 -9.60 12.20 24.73
C VAL A 499 -8.91 11.34 25.80
N ILE A 500 -8.69 11.91 26.99
CA ILE A 500 -8.10 11.18 28.13
C ILE A 500 -8.97 10.02 28.60
N SER A 501 -10.29 10.20 28.69
CA SER A 501 -11.21 9.12 29.06
C SER A 501 -11.15 7.96 28.07
N ARG A 502 -11.08 8.25 26.76
CA ARG A 502 -10.94 7.25 25.71
C ARG A 502 -9.60 6.51 25.81
N LEU A 503 -8.51 7.24 26.01
CA LEU A 503 -7.18 6.65 26.24
C LEU A 503 -7.13 5.77 27.48
N GLY A 504 -7.72 6.21 28.59
CA GLY A 504 -7.81 5.42 29.81
C GLY A 504 -8.58 4.11 29.63
N ARG A 505 -9.58 4.07 28.74
CA ARG A 505 -10.30 2.83 28.40
C ARG A 505 -9.48 1.90 27.52
N ILE A 506 -8.76 2.44 26.53
CA ILE A 506 -7.84 1.67 25.69
C ILE A 506 -6.74 1.05 26.57
N ASN A 507 -6.10 1.87 27.41
CA ASN A 507 -5.02 1.44 28.29
C ASN A 507 -5.44 0.27 29.21
N ARG A 508 -6.60 0.37 29.89
CA ARG A 508 -7.12 -0.72 30.74
C ARG A 508 -7.33 -2.03 29.97
N THR A 509 -7.71 -1.94 28.70
CA THR A 509 -7.92 -3.12 27.85
C THR A 509 -6.59 -3.78 27.46
N GLU A 510 -5.54 -2.97 27.20
CA GLU A 510 -4.20 -3.45 26.86
C GLU A 510 -3.45 -4.03 28.07
N SER A 511 -3.69 -3.51 29.28
CA SER A 511 -3.06 -4.00 30.51
C SER A 511 -3.54 -5.38 30.98
N ASP A 512 -4.61 -5.94 30.40
CA ASP A 512 -5.13 -7.29 30.71
C ASP A 512 -5.01 -8.23 29.50
N PRO A 513 -3.97 -9.09 29.44
CA PRO A 513 -3.75 -10.04 28.35
C PRO A 513 -4.91 -11.02 28.12
N GLN A 514 -5.66 -11.39 29.16
CA GLN A 514 -6.82 -12.27 29.02
C GLN A 514 -8.02 -11.53 28.41
N GLN A 515 -8.23 -10.27 28.79
CA GLN A 515 -9.27 -9.42 28.18
C GLN A 515 -8.93 -9.09 26.72
N TYR A 516 -7.66 -8.79 26.41
CA TYR A 516 -7.16 -8.59 25.06
C TYR A 516 -7.35 -9.83 24.17
N SER A 517 -6.93 -11.01 24.64
CA SER A 517 -7.11 -12.30 23.97
C SER A 517 -8.59 -12.62 23.68
N ARG A 518 -9.47 -12.44 24.69
CA ARG A 518 -10.92 -12.62 24.55
C ARG A 518 -11.53 -11.63 23.56
N ARG A 519 -11.07 -10.37 23.56
CA ARG A 519 -11.57 -9.31 22.66
C ARG A 519 -11.08 -9.51 21.22
N ARG A 520 -9.86 -9.99 21.01
CA ARG A 520 -9.35 -10.38 19.67
C ARG A 520 -10.09 -11.61 19.12
N ARG A 521 -10.34 -12.63 19.95
CA ARG A 521 -11.23 -13.76 19.57
C ARG A 521 -12.65 -13.29 19.28
N ARG A 522 -13.21 -12.36 20.06
CA ARG A 522 -14.51 -11.73 19.77
C ARG A 522 -14.50 -10.92 18.48
N LYS A 523 -13.46 -10.13 18.20
CA LYS A 523 -13.33 -9.32 16.96
C LYS A 523 -13.19 -10.17 15.71
N ALA A 524 -12.51 -11.32 15.81
CA ALA A 524 -12.52 -12.35 14.77
C ALA A 524 -13.89 -13.06 14.59
N GLN A 525 -14.83 -12.84 15.52
CA GLN A 525 -16.22 -13.32 15.49
C GLN A 525 -17.25 -12.18 15.27
N MET A 526 -16.80 -10.93 15.06
CA MET A 526 -17.66 -9.79 14.75
C MET A 526 -17.90 -9.72 13.24
N GLY A 527 -19.09 -9.28 12.83
CA GLY A 527 -19.56 -9.35 11.44
C GLY A 527 -20.83 -10.17 11.25
N PHE A 528 -21.07 -10.62 10.03
CA PHE A 528 -22.11 -11.58 9.71
C PHE A 528 -21.55 -12.69 8.82
N GLU A 529 -22.06 -13.90 9.01
CA GLU A 529 -21.82 -15.04 8.14
C GLU A 529 -23.04 -15.20 7.23
N LYS A 530 -22.83 -15.39 5.93
CA LYS A 530 -23.89 -15.63 4.96
C LYS A 530 -23.79 -17.04 4.40
N GLU A 531 -24.85 -17.82 4.57
CA GLU A 531 -25.03 -19.13 3.96
C GLU A 531 -26.14 -19.03 2.91
N ILE A 532 -25.85 -19.37 1.65
CA ILE A 532 -26.85 -19.38 0.59
C ILE A 532 -27.64 -20.69 0.67
N ILE A 533 -28.93 -20.62 0.97
CA ILE A 533 -29.83 -21.77 1.00
C ILE A 533 -30.36 -22.04 -0.41
N ARG A 534 -30.73 -20.97 -1.13
CA ARG A 534 -31.19 -21.04 -2.51
C ARG A 534 -30.65 -19.83 -3.28
N PRO A 535 -29.90 -20.01 -4.37
CA PRO A 535 -29.39 -18.88 -5.15
C PRO A 535 -30.54 -18.11 -5.81
N GLY A 536 -30.39 -16.79 -5.90
CA GLY A 536 -31.23 -15.93 -6.71
C GLY A 536 -30.74 -15.85 -8.15
N ASN A 537 -31.59 -15.36 -9.05
CA ASN A 537 -31.28 -15.17 -10.46
C ASN A 537 -31.65 -13.78 -10.99
N GLY A 538 -32.16 -12.90 -10.12
CA GLY A 538 -32.52 -11.53 -10.46
C GLY A 538 -31.44 -10.51 -10.09
N PRO A 539 -31.72 -9.21 -10.28
CA PRO A 539 -30.74 -8.15 -10.05
C PRO A 539 -30.27 -8.11 -8.58
N LYS A 540 -29.02 -7.69 -8.40
CA LYS A 540 -28.43 -7.43 -7.09
C LYS A 540 -28.84 -6.04 -6.58
N PRO A 541 -29.25 -5.86 -5.31
CA PRO A 541 -29.55 -4.55 -4.76
C PRO A 541 -28.35 -3.60 -4.78
N SER A 542 -28.59 -2.34 -5.14
CA SER A 542 -27.62 -1.25 -5.06
C SER A 542 -27.95 -0.30 -3.92
N ARG A 543 -26.92 0.38 -3.38
CA ARG A 543 -27.08 1.30 -2.24
C ARG A 543 -28.14 2.36 -2.53
N GLY A 544 -29.07 2.51 -1.59
CA GLY A 544 -30.16 3.49 -1.64
C GLY A 544 -31.43 3.03 -2.34
N GLN A 545 -31.42 1.88 -3.02
CA GLN A 545 -32.62 1.25 -3.57
C GLN A 545 -33.53 0.70 -2.48
N LYS A 546 -34.81 0.56 -2.81
CA LYS A 546 -35.79 -0.05 -1.94
C LYS A 546 -35.81 -1.56 -2.18
N VAL A 547 -35.57 -2.33 -1.13
CA VAL A 547 -35.54 -3.79 -1.18
C VAL A 547 -36.70 -4.34 -0.38
N THR A 548 -37.44 -5.29 -0.96
CA THR A 548 -38.53 -6.01 -0.28
C THR A 548 -38.13 -7.44 -0.03
N VAL A 549 -38.28 -7.90 1.22
CA VAL A 549 -37.86 -9.23 1.64
C VAL A 549 -38.94 -9.97 2.42
N HIS A 550 -38.93 -11.29 2.30
CA HIS A 550 -39.41 -12.14 3.38
C HIS A 550 -38.26 -12.43 4.34
N CYS A 551 -38.56 -12.43 5.63
CA CYS A 551 -37.60 -12.79 6.66
C CYS A 551 -38.24 -13.55 7.82
N THR A 552 -37.47 -14.48 8.40
CA THR A 552 -37.69 -15.06 9.74
C THR A 552 -36.45 -14.85 10.60
N GLY A 553 -36.62 -14.30 11.80
CA GLY A 553 -35.55 -14.06 12.78
C GLY A 553 -35.61 -15.06 13.94
N PHE A 554 -34.43 -15.58 14.33
CA PHE A 554 -34.22 -16.55 15.40
C PHE A 554 -33.20 -16.05 16.44
N GLY A 555 -33.35 -16.49 17.69
CA GLY A 555 -32.54 -16.01 18.84
C GLY A 555 -33.37 -15.56 20.05
N LYS A 556 -34.65 -15.94 20.12
CA LYS A 556 -35.54 -15.48 21.20
C LYS A 556 -35.03 -15.99 22.55
N ASN A 557 -34.96 -15.09 23.53
CA ASN A 557 -34.48 -15.38 24.89
C ASN A 557 -33.07 -16.04 24.94
N GLY A 558 -32.26 -15.83 23.89
CA GLY A 558 -30.92 -16.42 23.77
C GLY A 558 -30.89 -17.81 23.13
N ASP A 559 -32.03 -18.39 22.75
CA ASP A 559 -32.09 -19.65 22.01
C ASP A 559 -32.14 -19.40 20.50
N MET A 560 -31.09 -19.82 19.79
CA MET A 560 -30.93 -19.63 18.35
C MET A 560 -31.84 -20.51 17.49
N SER A 561 -32.52 -21.48 18.09
CA SER A 561 -33.56 -22.29 17.44
C SER A 561 -34.95 -21.69 17.60
N GLU A 562 -35.14 -20.79 18.57
CA GLU A 562 -36.42 -20.14 18.80
C GLU A 562 -36.60 -18.90 17.91
N LYS A 563 -37.71 -18.89 17.17
CA LYS A 563 -38.17 -17.75 16.36
C LYS A 563 -38.67 -16.61 17.25
N PHE A 564 -38.17 -15.39 17.03
CA PHE A 564 -38.71 -14.18 17.67
C PHE A 564 -39.67 -13.40 16.77
N TRP A 565 -39.52 -13.49 15.44
CA TRP A 565 -40.36 -12.76 14.47
C TRP A 565 -40.29 -13.38 13.06
N SER A 566 -41.38 -13.33 12.29
CA SER A 566 -41.37 -13.63 10.86
C SER A 566 -42.38 -12.80 10.07
N THR A 567 -41.98 -12.33 8.89
CA THR A 567 -42.88 -11.75 7.88
C THR A 567 -43.85 -12.78 7.27
N LYS A 568 -43.63 -14.08 7.52
CA LYS A 568 -44.52 -15.18 7.08
C LYS A 568 -45.55 -15.56 8.16
N ASP A 569 -45.54 -14.90 9.32
CA ASP A 569 -46.54 -15.13 10.38
C ASP A 569 -47.92 -14.56 9.99
N PRO A 570 -49.03 -15.13 10.51
CA PRO A 570 -50.38 -14.68 10.18
C PRO A 570 -50.57 -13.17 10.40
N GLY A 571 -51.03 -12.47 9.36
CA GLY A 571 -51.29 -11.02 9.39
C GLY A 571 -50.08 -10.13 9.13
N GLN A 572 -48.89 -10.70 8.90
CA GLN A 572 -47.69 -9.95 8.50
C GLN A 572 -47.60 -9.82 6.98
N GLN A 573 -46.78 -8.87 6.52
CA GLN A 573 -46.51 -8.62 5.10
C GLN A 573 -44.99 -8.63 4.87
N PRO A 574 -44.51 -8.79 3.62
CA PRO A 574 -43.10 -8.58 3.28
C PRO A 574 -42.60 -7.22 3.79
N PHE A 575 -41.34 -7.19 4.22
CA PHE A 575 -40.73 -5.99 4.79
C PHE A 575 -39.92 -5.25 3.73
N SER A 576 -40.20 -3.97 3.54
CA SER A 576 -39.46 -3.11 2.60
C SER A 576 -38.61 -2.08 3.33
N PHE A 577 -37.37 -1.90 2.89
CA PHE A 577 -36.44 -0.92 3.46
C PHE A 577 -35.48 -0.37 2.39
N ASN A 578 -34.87 0.78 2.67
CA ASN A 578 -33.85 1.36 1.81
C ASN A 578 -32.48 0.82 2.20
N ILE A 579 -31.83 0.08 1.30
CA ILE A 579 -30.61 -0.66 1.63
C ILE A 579 -29.37 0.24 1.66
N GLY A 580 -28.48 0.02 2.63
CA GLY A 580 -27.22 0.76 2.76
C GLY A 580 -27.37 2.21 3.21
N LYS A 581 -28.51 2.53 3.85
CA LYS A 581 -28.83 3.83 4.47
C LYS A 581 -29.00 3.73 5.99
N GLY A 582 -28.68 2.59 6.61
CA GLY A 582 -28.85 2.37 8.04
C GLY A 582 -30.32 2.25 8.46
N SER A 583 -31.21 1.85 7.54
CA SER A 583 -32.65 1.67 7.84
C SER A 583 -32.96 0.36 8.58
N VAL A 584 -32.00 -0.57 8.59
CA VAL A 584 -32.06 -1.87 9.28
C VAL A 584 -30.75 -2.11 10.03
N ILE A 585 -30.67 -3.19 10.81
CA ILE A 585 -29.43 -3.60 11.47
C ILE A 585 -28.31 -3.81 10.44
N LYS A 586 -27.07 -3.55 10.86
CA LYS A 586 -25.89 -3.55 9.98
C LYS A 586 -25.70 -4.89 9.23
N GLY A 587 -26.01 -6.02 9.86
CA GLY A 587 -25.97 -7.34 9.22
C GLY A 587 -26.95 -7.52 8.07
N TRP A 588 -28.11 -6.88 8.11
CA TRP A 588 -29.04 -6.86 6.98
C TRP A 588 -28.56 -5.90 5.89
N ASP A 589 -28.14 -4.70 6.29
CA ASP A 589 -27.74 -3.66 5.35
C ASP A 589 -26.55 -4.14 4.49
N GLU A 590 -25.57 -4.81 5.09
CA GLU A 590 -24.43 -5.39 4.35
C GLU A 590 -24.75 -6.78 3.75
N GLY A 591 -25.47 -7.64 4.47
CA GLY A 591 -25.73 -9.02 4.04
C GLY A 591 -26.71 -9.12 2.88
N VAL A 592 -27.80 -8.36 2.90
CA VAL A 592 -28.80 -8.31 1.81
C VAL A 592 -28.23 -7.61 0.59
N MET A 593 -27.30 -6.66 0.77
CA MET A 593 -26.63 -5.99 -0.34
C MET A 593 -25.77 -6.96 -1.14
N GLY A 594 -25.32 -8.06 -0.53
CA GLY A 594 -24.65 -9.17 -1.19
C GLY A 594 -25.58 -10.20 -1.85
N MET A 595 -26.91 -10.07 -1.74
CA MET A 595 -27.89 -11.04 -2.27
C MET A 595 -28.41 -10.67 -3.66
N GLN A 596 -29.07 -11.60 -4.33
CA GLN A 596 -29.83 -11.37 -5.58
C GLN A 596 -31.34 -11.50 -5.35
N VAL A 597 -32.15 -10.85 -6.18
CA VAL A 597 -33.60 -11.12 -6.21
C VAL A 597 -33.85 -12.62 -6.48
N GLY A 598 -34.74 -13.22 -5.68
CA GLY A 598 -35.05 -14.65 -5.64
C GLY A 598 -34.17 -15.49 -4.70
N GLU A 599 -33.08 -14.91 -4.17
CA GLU A 599 -32.15 -15.62 -3.28
C GLU A 599 -32.76 -15.81 -1.89
N VAL A 600 -32.57 -17.01 -1.33
CA VAL A 600 -32.79 -17.32 0.09
C VAL A 600 -31.43 -17.54 0.74
N ALA A 601 -31.11 -16.77 1.76
CA ALA A 601 -29.87 -16.91 2.51
C ALA A 601 -30.13 -16.83 4.01
N ARG A 602 -29.27 -17.50 4.76
CA ARG A 602 -29.19 -17.38 6.21
C ARG A 602 -28.05 -16.45 6.58
N LEU A 603 -28.37 -15.38 7.28
CA LEU A 603 -27.43 -14.43 7.85
C LEU A 603 -27.31 -14.68 9.35
N ARG A 604 -26.13 -15.12 9.80
CA ARG A 604 -25.80 -15.19 11.22
C ARG A 604 -25.05 -13.92 11.60
N CYS A 605 -25.73 -13.05 12.33
CA CYS A 605 -25.21 -11.74 12.72
C CYS A 605 -24.65 -11.81 14.14
N SER A 606 -23.40 -11.36 14.30
CA SER A 606 -22.85 -11.05 15.62
C SER A 606 -23.61 -9.90 16.28
N PRO A 607 -23.54 -9.73 17.61
CA PRO A 607 -24.33 -8.72 18.30
C PRO A 607 -24.11 -7.29 17.79
N ASP A 608 -22.88 -6.93 17.40
CA ASP A 608 -22.52 -5.62 16.84
C ASP A 608 -23.06 -5.39 15.42
N TYR A 609 -23.43 -6.47 14.72
CA TYR A 609 -24.17 -6.44 13.44
C TYR A 609 -25.68 -6.64 13.62
N ALA A 610 -26.15 -6.71 14.87
CA ALA A 610 -27.55 -6.86 15.25
C ALA A 610 -27.99 -5.71 16.20
N TYR A 611 -28.46 -6.02 17.42
CA TYR A 611 -28.99 -5.05 18.38
C TYR A 611 -28.00 -4.66 19.50
N GLY A 612 -26.76 -5.13 19.43
CA GLY A 612 -25.67 -4.75 20.32
C GLY A 612 -25.95 -4.97 21.81
N ALA A 613 -25.32 -4.14 22.64
CA ALA A 613 -25.45 -4.22 24.10
C ALA A 613 -26.83 -3.81 24.63
N ALA A 614 -27.66 -3.15 23.82
CA ALA A 614 -29.01 -2.77 24.22
C ALA A 614 -29.98 -3.97 24.12
N GLY A 615 -29.74 -4.89 23.17
CA GLY A 615 -30.73 -5.91 22.82
C GLY A 615 -32.01 -5.28 22.28
N PHE A 616 -33.09 -6.04 22.28
CA PHE A 616 -34.42 -5.54 21.90
C PHE A 616 -35.51 -6.32 22.67
N GLY A 617 -35.75 -5.87 23.91
CA GLY A 617 -36.62 -6.57 24.87
C GLY A 617 -38.04 -6.79 24.38
N ALA A 618 -38.58 -5.91 23.54
CA ALA A 618 -39.92 -6.05 22.97
C ALA A 618 -40.11 -7.35 22.16
N TRP A 619 -39.02 -7.89 21.58
CA TRP A 619 -39.04 -9.15 20.83
C TRP A 619 -38.28 -10.28 21.57
N GLY A 620 -38.01 -10.11 22.86
CA GLY A 620 -37.26 -11.10 23.65
C GLY A 620 -35.80 -11.25 23.22
N ILE A 621 -35.22 -10.23 22.58
CA ILE A 621 -33.80 -10.24 22.18
C ILE A 621 -32.97 -9.69 23.32
N LEU A 622 -32.09 -10.53 23.89
CA LEU A 622 -31.27 -10.15 25.04
C LEU A 622 -30.09 -9.24 24.62
N PRO A 623 -29.54 -8.46 25.56
CA PRO A 623 -28.28 -7.74 25.37
C PRO A 623 -27.14 -8.64 24.88
N ASN A 624 -26.39 -8.17 23.87
CA ASN A 624 -25.26 -8.87 23.29
C ASN A 624 -25.59 -10.26 22.69
N SER A 625 -26.83 -10.48 22.26
CA SER A 625 -27.23 -11.72 21.59
C SER A 625 -26.85 -11.72 20.10
N PRO A 626 -26.23 -12.80 19.59
CA PRO A 626 -26.17 -13.03 18.15
C PRO A 626 -27.58 -13.38 17.64
N LEU A 627 -27.84 -13.15 16.36
CA LEU A 627 -29.13 -13.46 15.73
C LEU A 627 -28.93 -14.20 14.41
N ILE A 628 -29.89 -15.05 14.08
CA ILE A 628 -29.95 -15.69 12.76
C ILE A 628 -31.18 -15.15 12.04
N PHE A 629 -30.99 -14.77 10.79
CA PHE A 629 -32.06 -14.36 9.90
C PHE A 629 -32.05 -15.25 8.67
N GLU A 630 -33.20 -15.82 8.33
CA GLU A 630 -33.40 -16.43 7.03
C GLU A 630 -34.17 -15.44 6.17
N ILE A 631 -33.52 -14.91 5.14
CA ILE A 631 -34.01 -13.82 4.30
C ILE A 631 -34.19 -14.31 2.87
N GLU A 632 -35.30 -13.94 2.26
CA GLU A 632 -35.65 -14.15 0.86
C GLU A 632 -35.88 -12.80 0.19
N VAL A 633 -35.07 -12.46 -0.82
CA VAL A 633 -35.21 -11.17 -1.53
C VAL A 633 -36.29 -11.30 -2.61
N LEU A 634 -37.34 -10.50 -2.52
CA LEU A 634 -38.51 -10.59 -3.41
C LEU A 634 -38.43 -9.58 -4.55
N SER A 635 -38.05 -8.33 -4.26
CA SER A 635 -37.92 -7.28 -5.26
C SER A 635 -36.91 -6.21 -4.85
N VAL A 636 -36.41 -5.49 -5.85
CA VAL A 636 -35.55 -4.32 -5.73
C VAL A 636 -36.12 -3.24 -6.66
N GLU A 637 -36.30 -2.03 -6.14
CA GLU A 637 -36.80 -0.83 -6.84
C GLU A 637 -35.79 0.32 -6.74
#